data_AF-W7Y2Y3-F1
#
_entry.id   AF-W7Y2Y3-F1
#
_cell.length_a   1.000
_cell.length_b   1.000
_cell.length_c   1.000
_cell.angle_alpha   90.00
_cell.angle_beta   90.00
_cell.angle_gamma   90.00
#
_symmetry.space_group_name_H-M   'P 1'
#
loop_
_entity.id
_entity.type
_entity.pdbx_description
1 polymer ?
#
loop_
_entity_poly.entity_id
_entity_poly.type
_entity_poly.pdbx_seq_one_letter_code
_entity_poly.pdbx_strand_id
1 'polypeptide(L)'
;MYYLFTCILFFVSLFIYGQENIVLSRLYNEKLKGLPVKQRLFLHLNKTKYRDTDTIWFKGYSVQGPLQQASDISQTMIVALLNSKKEVVKSSQFLIFDGTAEGQIPISSSVGEGKFELVAYGSNMLNQPLDYMFRTSIEVVASKKNKYNFSFGFNRAFYKPDDQVEMQVFTYDKYYQPYQNMDFKYSIFDGDYKLDGGKMKSNDQGLSFLHFSYPSQQRSNLPLTIQFQTISAETPYRENTYALSLQQAIDVQLLPEGGDLVAGLMQIVAFRSVDDHGVPIDISGDIIDSQGTIVTSFNTAHQGMGKFMMIPNVGEKYRMLIKNPLDCAQKIEFPVVLEKGFALSYLGSQNENVIFKVAKNFDGVVDVTAVWQMDGFVLGTQSIKLDNEKMFSFSKKDLPNGIAKLTLFDKGGEPFAERLIFISPKSNAKVDLHLNAKTMVARGKGVVDLRVMSKDSLPVKANLSLAVTHISEGIHSFLPIPDIRDYCIFRSELSSAVYHPEQYFDVKVNEKLNEYRSDLLMLTHGWRKFNWYYELCHKLKADYAYYNYDLYRGMVTKGKKGVPYAPIDVLSLGRSITMSESKTDENGRFWIKPEFSEKLSPSIIISAERNNELSRVKISMEDKELEKRDSVVQFFYDELLPHVHRHKVDLYEKPGKTDSLFKLWDTKYIAEIFVMGNRSRNRLEESLRKYSAGSTYLLTEDDLGGELLDMESLVNQLGAGLYIENDRVIKPSGGKYISIPIVLNEIQLNDATFSEIAFLSSDLIEGIAYVKGGVVSSELDGAQDGALMIWTKKGSNVNVEAKEKRNKFTSNRYGRVYKYYSPKYSIKDEINSPVPDNRITVLWENNLKTDSCGRATIEFYNGDVKGRYLVNVQGVSDKEGLIFEEANFVVR
;
A
#
# COMPACT_ATOMS: atom_id res chain seq x y z
N MET A 1 -66.47 18.66 -39.72
CA MET A 1 -65.06 19.15 -39.69
C MET A 1 -64.65 19.42 -38.24
N TYR A 2 -64.80 18.41 -37.36
CA TYR A 2 -64.80 18.57 -35.88
C TYR A 2 -63.97 17.50 -35.15
N TYR A 3 -62.99 16.88 -35.83
CA TYR A 3 -62.15 15.82 -35.24
C TYR A 3 -60.64 16.07 -35.31
N LEU A 4 -60.20 17.26 -35.76
CA LEU A 4 -58.75 17.56 -35.88
C LEU A 4 -58.21 18.46 -34.77
N PHE A 5 -59.05 18.99 -33.87
CA PHE A 5 -58.62 19.99 -32.88
C PHE A 5 -58.42 19.43 -31.45
N THR A 6 -58.81 18.19 -31.19
CA THR A 6 -58.70 17.56 -29.85
C THR A 6 -57.44 16.74 -29.63
N CYS A 7 -56.63 16.49 -30.67
CA CYS A 7 -55.40 15.69 -30.53
C CYS A 7 -54.11 16.51 -30.34
N ILE A 8 -54.16 17.85 -30.42
CA ILE A 8 -52.96 18.70 -30.27
C ILE A 8 -52.78 19.22 -28.83
N LEU A 9 -53.76 19.03 -27.94
CA LEU A 9 -53.69 19.47 -26.54
C LEU A 9 -53.17 18.41 -25.54
N PHE A 10 -52.76 17.22 -26.01
CA PHE A 10 -52.22 16.15 -25.14
C PHE A 10 -50.69 15.94 -25.27
N PHE A 11 -50.01 16.76 -26.08
CA PHE A 11 -48.56 16.67 -26.31
C PHE A 11 -47.77 17.90 -25.82
N VAL A 12 -48.31 18.61 -24.82
CA VAL A 12 -47.50 19.49 -23.97
C VAL A 12 -47.35 18.80 -22.62
N SER A 13 -46.61 17.70 -22.61
CA SER A 13 -45.96 17.26 -21.38
C SER A 13 -44.99 18.37 -20.98
N LEU A 14 -45.41 19.16 -20.00
CA LEU A 14 -44.52 19.99 -19.20
C LEU A 14 -43.30 19.15 -18.83
N PHE A 15 -42.18 19.37 -19.52
CA PHE A 15 -40.87 19.14 -18.93
C PHE A 15 -40.77 20.15 -17.79
N ILE A 16 -41.28 19.75 -16.63
CA ILE A 16 -40.92 20.36 -15.37
C ILE A 16 -39.41 20.15 -15.28
N TYR A 17 -38.63 21.18 -15.62
CA TYR A 17 -37.27 21.31 -15.13
C TYR A 17 -37.38 21.21 -13.61
N GLY A 18 -37.09 20.04 -13.05
CA GLY A 18 -36.97 19.87 -11.62
C GLY A 18 -35.96 20.91 -11.13
N GLN A 19 -36.29 21.61 -10.03
CA GLN A 19 -35.37 22.53 -9.38
C GLN A 19 -34.00 21.86 -9.28
N GLU A 20 -32.98 22.43 -9.92
CA GLU A 20 -31.60 22.00 -9.71
C GLU A 20 -31.34 22.07 -8.20
N ASN A 21 -31.15 20.90 -7.58
CA ASN A 21 -30.79 20.85 -6.18
C ASN A 21 -29.41 21.51 -6.04
N ILE A 22 -29.36 22.69 -5.40
CA ILE A 22 -28.14 23.49 -5.21
C ILE A 22 -27.02 22.66 -4.57
N VAL A 23 -27.37 21.69 -3.72
CA VAL A 23 -26.41 20.76 -3.11
C VAL A 23 -25.84 19.81 -4.16
N LEU A 24 -26.69 19.25 -5.04
CA LEU A 24 -26.22 18.39 -6.13
C LEU A 24 -25.42 19.15 -7.17
N SER A 25 -25.82 20.37 -7.55
CA SER A 25 -25.05 21.19 -8.49
C SER A 25 -23.72 21.66 -7.88
N ARG A 26 -23.67 22.02 -6.59
CA ARG A 26 -22.42 22.31 -5.87
C ARG A 26 -21.53 21.08 -5.77
N LEU A 27 -22.08 19.92 -5.39
CA LEU A 27 -21.33 18.64 -5.37
C LEU A 27 -20.85 18.23 -6.77
N TYR A 28 -21.68 18.38 -7.79
CA TYR A 28 -21.35 18.03 -9.18
C TYR A 28 -20.28 18.96 -9.76
N ASN A 29 -20.40 20.27 -9.51
CA ASN A 29 -19.44 21.28 -9.95
C ASN A 29 -18.12 21.28 -9.17
N GLU A 30 -18.13 20.92 -7.88
CA GLU A 30 -16.93 20.85 -7.03
C GLU A 30 -16.23 19.47 -7.03
N LYS A 31 -16.93 18.35 -7.29
CA LYS A 31 -16.35 16.99 -7.13
C LYS A 31 -16.26 16.12 -8.39
N LEU A 32 -17.07 16.31 -9.44
CA LEU A 32 -17.17 15.30 -10.52
C LEU A 32 -16.42 15.63 -11.81
N LYS A 33 -15.95 16.87 -12.03
CA LYS A 33 -14.99 17.16 -13.11
C LYS A 33 -13.57 16.74 -12.70
N GLY A 34 -13.32 15.43 -12.65
CA GLY A 34 -11.97 14.88 -12.71
C GLY A 34 -11.34 14.30 -11.43
N LEU A 35 -12.10 13.89 -10.41
CA LEU A 35 -11.47 13.16 -9.28
C LEU A 35 -11.01 11.76 -9.73
N PRO A 36 -9.71 11.43 -9.58
CA PRO A 36 -9.22 10.09 -9.90
C PRO A 36 -9.81 9.07 -8.90
N VAL A 37 -10.17 7.89 -9.40
CA VAL A 37 -10.59 6.74 -8.57
C VAL A 37 -9.56 6.54 -7.45
N LYS A 38 -10.03 6.49 -6.19
CA LYS A 38 -9.16 6.23 -5.04
C LYS A 38 -8.51 4.85 -5.20
N GLN A 39 -7.18 4.83 -5.16
CA GLN A 39 -6.37 3.61 -5.16
C GLN A 39 -5.88 3.39 -3.73
N ARG A 40 -5.98 2.15 -3.25
CA ARG A 40 -5.40 1.73 -1.97
C ARG A 40 -4.25 0.78 -2.27
N LEU A 41 -3.12 0.98 -1.59
CA LEU A 41 -1.93 0.15 -1.75
C LEU A 41 -1.54 -0.41 -0.39
N PHE A 42 -1.42 -1.73 -0.26
CA PHE A 42 -1.02 -2.42 0.96
C PHE A 42 0.24 -3.25 0.73
N LEU A 43 1.18 -3.29 1.69
CA LEU A 43 2.31 -4.21 1.65
C LEU A 43 2.16 -5.34 2.69
N HIS A 44 2.16 -6.59 2.23
CA HIS A 44 2.44 -7.74 3.08
C HIS A 44 3.96 -7.92 3.17
N LEU A 45 4.52 -7.85 4.39
CA LEU A 45 5.94 -8.04 4.66
C LEU A 45 6.22 -9.44 5.19
N ASN A 46 7.43 -9.96 4.94
CA ASN A 46 7.85 -11.24 5.52
C ASN A 46 8.02 -11.20 7.04
N LYS A 47 8.39 -10.04 7.60
CA LYS A 47 8.56 -9.77 9.04
C LYS A 47 8.61 -8.25 9.30
N THR A 48 8.66 -7.82 10.56
CA THR A 48 8.80 -6.38 10.93
C THR A 48 10.06 -6.09 11.75
N LYS A 49 10.77 -7.12 12.21
CA LYS A 49 12.09 -7.02 12.85
C LYS A 49 13.17 -7.64 11.97
N TYR A 50 14.19 -6.84 11.68
CA TYR A 50 15.26 -7.15 10.74
C TYR A 50 16.63 -6.95 11.37
N ARG A 51 17.62 -7.70 10.90
CA ARG A 51 19.03 -7.45 11.15
C ARG A 51 19.58 -6.49 10.10
N ASP A 52 20.68 -5.83 10.42
CA ASP A 52 21.43 -4.94 9.50
C ASP A 52 21.99 -5.62 8.25
N THR A 53 21.93 -6.96 8.16
CA THR A 53 22.25 -7.75 6.96
C THR A 53 21.02 -8.37 6.28
N ASP A 54 19.82 -8.17 6.80
CA ASP A 54 18.62 -8.80 6.26
C ASP A 54 18.11 -8.07 5.01
N THR A 55 17.19 -8.74 4.32
CA THR A 55 16.42 -8.14 3.23
C THR A 55 14.95 -8.08 3.64
N ILE A 56 14.32 -6.92 3.40
CA ILE A 56 12.88 -6.71 3.55
C ILE A 56 12.23 -7.30 2.31
N TRP A 57 11.49 -8.40 2.47
CA TRP A 57 10.73 -9.02 1.39
C TRP A 57 9.27 -8.64 1.52
N PHE A 58 8.63 -8.29 0.40
CA PHE A 58 7.24 -7.87 0.42
C PHE A 58 6.48 -8.16 -0.86
N LYS A 59 5.15 -8.13 -0.72
CA LYS A 59 4.20 -8.09 -1.82
C LYS A 59 3.26 -6.91 -1.63
N GLY A 60 3.17 -6.06 -2.64
CA GLY A 60 2.21 -4.99 -2.75
C GLY A 60 0.89 -5.47 -3.37
N TYR A 61 -0.21 -5.04 -2.79
CA TYR A 61 -1.57 -5.22 -3.28
C TYR A 61 -2.18 -3.85 -3.55
N SER A 62 -2.56 -3.60 -4.79
CA SER A 62 -3.21 -2.39 -5.25
C SER A 62 -4.66 -2.70 -5.54
N VAL A 63 -5.59 -2.05 -4.83
CA VAL A 63 -7.03 -2.28 -4.95
C VAL A 63 -7.80 -0.99 -5.21
N GLN A 64 -8.88 -1.09 -5.98
CA GLN A 64 -9.83 0.00 -6.21
C GLN A 64 -10.72 0.16 -4.98
N GLY A 65 -10.90 1.40 -4.53
CA GLY A 65 -11.51 1.72 -3.24
C GLY A 65 -12.76 0.89 -2.85
N PRO A 66 -13.96 1.22 -3.34
CA PRO A 66 -15.20 0.64 -2.82
C PRO A 66 -15.47 -0.79 -3.33
N LEU A 67 -14.81 -1.18 -4.42
CA LEU A 67 -14.97 -2.50 -5.04
C LEU A 67 -14.00 -3.54 -4.49
N GLN A 68 -12.89 -3.10 -3.85
CA GLN A 68 -11.84 -3.96 -3.30
C GLN A 68 -11.25 -4.95 -4.32
N GLN A 69 -11.33 -4.62 -5.61
CA GLN A 69 -10.78 -5.40 -6.71
C GLN A 69 -9.38 -4.92 -7.08
N ALA A 70 -8.59 -5.80 -7.69
CA ALA A 70 -7.26 -5.49 -8.22
C ALA A 70 -7.27 -4.20 -9.08
N SER A 71 -6.24 -3.37 -8.91
CA SER A 71 -6.15 -2.05 -9.54
C SER A 71 -4.77 -1.79 -10.15
N ASP A 72 -4.77 -1.49 -11.44
CA ASP A 72 -3.58 -1.04 -12.19
C ASP A 72 -3.65 0.48 -12.48
N ILE A 73 -4.35 1.25 -11.64
CA ILE A 73 -4.45 2.72 -11.79
C ILE A 73 -3.06 3.36 -11.78
N SER A 74 -2.18 2.91 -10.88
CA SER A 74 -0.75 3.17 -10.97
C SER A 74 -0.05 1.93 -11.53
N GLN A 75 0.86 2.12 -12.49
CA GLN A 75 1.79 1.07 -12.94
C GLN A 75 3.05 1.02 -12.07
N THR A 76 3.42 2.12 -11.41
CA THR A 76 4.59 2.16 -10.52
C THR A 76 4.17 2.22 -9.06
N MET A 77 4.74 1.33 -8.26
CA MET A 77 4.77 1.39 -6.79
C MET A 77 6.15 1.84 -6.34
N ILE A 78 6.20 2.83 -5.46
CA ILE A 78 7.41 3.28 -4.79
C ILE A 78 7.38 2.77 -3.36
N VAL A 79 8.49 2.21 -2.89
CA VAL A 79 8.68 1.81 -1.49
C VAL A 79 9.92 2.51 -0.94
N ALA A 80 9.76 3.23 0.17
CA ALA A 80 10.79 4.03 0.81
C ALA A 80 10.93 3.67 2.29
N LEU A 81 12.16 3.62 2.77
CA LEU A 81 12.54 3.40 4.17
C LEU A 81 13.00 4.72 4.78
N LEU A 82 12.32 5.18 5.82
CA LEU A 82 12.57 6.44 6.50
C LEU A 82 13.15 6.22 7.89
N ASN A 83 14.12 7.04 8.29
CA ASN A 83 14.67 7.03 9.65
C ASN A 83 13.77 7.77 10.66
N SER A 84 14.20 7.84 11.92
CA SER A 84 13.47 8.54 13.00
C SER A 84 13.28 10.04 12.77
N LYS A 85 14.12 10.66 11.92
CA LYS A 85 14.00 12.06 11.49
C LYS A 85 13.10 12.24 10.25
N LYS A 86 12.44 11.16 9.79
CA LYS A 86 11.65 11.09 8.55
C LYS A 86 12.49 11.29 7.28
N GLU A 87 13.80 11.08 7.36
CA GLU A 87 14.68 11.16 6.20
C GLU A 87 14.67 9.85 5.41
N VAL A 88 14.55 9.93 4.08
CA VAL A 88 14.62 8.75 3.20
C VAL A 88 16.03 8.17 3.22
N VAL A 89 16.17 6.97 3.76
CA VAL A 89 17.44 6.22 3.81
C VAL A 89 17.63 5.36 2.55
N LYS A 90 16.52 4.81 2.04
CA LYS A 90 16.52 3.97 0.86
C LYS A 90 15.15 3.98 0.18
N SER A 91 15.11 4.03 -1.14
CA SER A 91 13.89 3.96 -1.96
C SER A 91 14.10 3.01 -3.14
N SER A 92 13.01 2.43 -3.65
CA SER A 92 13.02 1.61 -4.87
C SER A 92 11.65 1.62 -5.55
N GLN A 93 11.64 1.40 -6.87
CA GLN A 93 10.43 1.39 -7.69
C GLN A 93 10.13 -0.04 -8.19
N PHE A 94 8.85 -0.40 -8.18
CA PHE A 94 8.35 -1.74 -8.50
C PHE A 94 7.15 -1.64 -9.43
N LEU A 95 7.06 -2.56 -10.39
CA LEU A 95 5.93 -2.62 -11.32
C LEU A 95 4.70 -3.20 -10.62
N ILE A 96 3.58 -2.49 -10.71
CA ILE A 96 2.24 -3.01 -10.42
C ILE A 96 1.71 -3.64 -11.71
N PHE A 97 1.33 -4.91 -11.61
CA PHE A 97 0.70 -5.66 -12.68
C PHE A 97 -0.37 -6.57 -12.09
N ASP A 98 -1.58 -6.55 -12.65
CA ASP A 98 -2.74 -7.31 -12.16
C ASP A 98 -3.02 -7.03 -10.67
N GLY A 99 -2.98 -5.74 -10.31
CA GLY A 99 -3.14 -5.23 -8.95
C GLY A 99 -2.08 -5.69 -7.95
N THR A 100 -0.95 -6.23 -8.39
CA THR A 100 0.09 -6.71 -7.49
C THR A 100 1.49 -6.25 -7.88
N ALA A 101 2.34 -6.02 -6.87
CA ALA A 101 3.75 -5.74 -7.04
C ALA A 101 4.56 -6.67 -6.12
N GLU A 102 5.71 -7.15 -6.57
CA GLU A 102 6.60 -8.00 -5.78
C GLU A 102 7.96 -7.33 -5.69
N GLY A 103 8.60 -7.39 -4.54
CA GLY A 103 9.87 -6.72 -4.38
C GLY A 103 10.60 -7.06 -3.09
N GLN A 104 11.81 -6.52 -3.04
CA GLN A 104 12.67 -6.66 -1.90
C GLN A 104 13.60 -5.45 -1.75
N ILE A 105 13.90 -5.06 -0.52
CA ILE A 105 14.83 -3.98 -0.18
C ILE A 105 15.91 -4.55 0.75
N PRO A 106 17.16 -4.73 0.27
CA PRO A 106 18.24 -5.19 1.14
C PRO A 106 18.64 -4.07 2.12
N ILE A 107 18.77 -4.39 3.40
CA ILE A 107 19.29 -3.48 4.42
C ILE A 107 20.81 -3.55 4.32
N SER A 108 21.46 -2.39 4.17
CA SER A 108 22.92 -2.30 4.24
C SER A 108 23.34 -1.92 5.66
N SER A 109 24.54 -2.32 6.06
CA SER A 109 25.14 -1.93 7.36
C SER A 109 25.22 -0.40 7.55
N SER A 110 25.17 0.38 6.47
CA SER A 110 25.12 1.84 6.50
C SER A 110 23.77 2.43 6.96
N VAL A 111 22.69 1.65 7.01
CA VAL A 111 21.36 2.10 7.45
C VAL A 111 21.35 2.41 8.95
N GLY A 112 22.19 1.72 9.74
CA GLY A 112 22.23 1.84 11.19
C GLY A 112 21.09 1.10 11.90
N GLU A 113 21.20 1.00 13.22
CA GLU A 113 20.21 0.34 14.08
C GLU A 113 19.12 1.32 14.54
N GLY A 114 17.92 0.82 14.79
CA GLY A 114 16.81 1.60 15.35
C GLY A 114 15.45 1.30 14.72
N LYS A 115 14.48 2.17 15.03
CA LYS A 115 13.13 2.11 14.45
C LYS A 115 13.08 2.95 13.17
N PHE A 116 12.51 2.36 12.13
CA PHE A 116 12.32 2.97 10.82
C PHE A 116 10.84 2.90 10.43
N GLU A 117 10.42 3.79 9.53
CA GLU A 117 9.10 3.75 8.91
C GLU A 117 9.24 3.30 7.45
N LEU A 118 8.52 2.26 7.07
CA LEU A 118 8.41 1.82 5.69
C LEU A 118 7.15 2.44 5.08
N VAL A 119 7.32 3.21 4.01
CA VAL A 119 6.26 3.91 3.29
C VAL A 119 6.12 3.34 1.89
N ALA A 120 4.90 3.10 1.42
CA ALA A 120 4.64 2.70 0.04
C ALA A 120 3.45 3.43 -0.58
N TYR A 121 3.58 3.79 -1.86
CA TYR A 121 2.55 4.51 -2.61
C TYR A 121 2.66 4.26 -4.12
N GLY A 122 1.53 4.34 -4.82
CA GLY A 122 1.46 4.33 -6.28
C GLY A 122 1.62 5.73 -6.88
N SER A 123 2.04 5.82 -8.14
CA SER A 123 2.15 7.07 -8.90
C SER A 123 0.95 8.01 -8.73
N ASN A 124 -0.27 7.49 -8.86
CA ASN A 124 -1.50 8.28 -8.81
C ASN A 124 -1.81 8.79 -7.40
N MET A 125 -1.29 8.14 -6.36
CA MET A 125 -1.51 8.52 -4.96
C MET A 125 -0.75 9.80 -4.57
N LEU A 126 0.22 10.25 -5.38
CA LEU A 126 0.92 11.52 -5.17
C LEU A 126 0.01 12.75 -5.31
N ASN A 127 -1.12 12.58 -5.98
CA ASN A 127 -2.13 13.63 -6.12
C ASN A 127 -3.21 13.54 -5.01
N GLN A 128 -2.95 12.77 -3.94
CA GLN A 128 -3.87 12.55 -2.82
C GLN A 128 -3.19 12.93 -1.49
N PRO A 129 -3.96 13.20 -0.41
CA PRO A 129 -3.40 13.43 0.92
C PRO A 129 -2.47 12.30 1.40
N LEU A 130 -1.44 12.67 2.16
CA LEU A 130 -0.38 11.75 2.63
C LEU A 130 -0.87 10.62 3.54
N ASP A 131 -2.05 10.78 4.12
CA ASP A 131 -2.69 9.77 4.99
C ASP A 131 -3.16 8.54 4.20
N TYR A 132 -3.24 8.64 2.86
CA TYR A 132 -3.60 7.52 1.99
C TYR A 132 -2.43 6.58 1.67
N MET A 133 -1.19 6.97 1.98
CA MET A 133 0.00 6.15 1.72
C MET A 133 0.19 5.05 2.76
N PHE A 134 0.66 3.88 2.32
CA PHE A 134 0.93 2.77 3.23
C PHE A 134 2.09 3.10 4.14
N ARG A 135 1.92 2.85 5.44
CA ARG A 135 2.92 3.13 6.47
C ARG A 135 2.94 2.00 7.47
N THR A 136 4.14 1.50 7.77
CA THR A 136 4.34 0.55 8.86
C THR A 136 5.70 0.76 9.52
N SER A 137 5.79 0.49 10.81
CA SER A 137 7.05 0.59 11.55
C SER A 137 7.83 -0.73 11.41
N ILE A 138 9.13 -0.63 11.19
CA ILE A 138 10.05 -1.77 11.28
C ILE A 138 11.20 -1.45 12.24
N GLU A 139 11.82 -2.50 12.80
CA GLU A 139 13.00 -2.40 13.66
C GLU A 139 14.21 -3.04 12.98
N VAL A 140 15.34 -2.34 12.95
CA VAL A 140 16.63 -2.86 12.51
C VAL A 140 17.56 -2.99 13.72
N VAL A 141 18.06 -4.20 13.96
CA VAL A 141 18.98 -4.52 15.06
C VAL A 141 20.35 -4.97 14.53
N ALA A 142 21.41 -4.76 15.32
CA ALA A 142 22.73 -5.28 14.96
C ALA A 142 22.71 -6.80 14.79
N SER A 143 23.46 -7.32 13.81
CA SER A 143 23.74 -8.76 13.68
C SER A 143 24.63 -9.35 14.78
N LYS A 144 25.03 -8.57 15.80
CA LYS A 144 25.83 -9.10 16.91
C LYS A 144 25.01 -10.11 17.71
N LYS A 145 25.53 -11.34 17.80
CA LYS A 145 24.97 -12.46 18.55
C LYS A 145 24.98 -12.13 20.04
N ASN A 146 23.91 -11.52 20.54
CA ASN A 146 23.67 -11.53 21.97
C ASN A 146 23.42 -12.98 22.38
N LYS A 147 24.22 -13.49 23.32
CA LYS A 147 24.14 -14.88 23.81
C LYS A 147 22.82 -15.13 24.57
N TYR A 148 22.18 -14.08 25.04
CA TYR A 148 21.01 -14.05 25.90
C TYR A 148 20.20 -12.78 25.60
N ASN A 149 18.91 -12.81 25.90
CA ASN A 149 17.95 -11.71 25.78
C ASN A 149 17.11 -11.64 27.05
N PHE A 150 16.43 -10.50 27.25
CA PHE A 150 15.47 -10.33 28.32
C PHE A 150 14.08 -10.07 27.73
N SER A 151 13.06 -10.30 28.54
CA SER A 151 11.69 -9.86 28.30
C SER A 151 11.06 -9.60 29.66
N PHE A 152 10.10 -8.69 29.70
CA PHE A 152 9.59 -8.17 30.97
C PHE A 152 8.08 -8.02 30.91
N GLY A 153 7.44 -8.22 32.05
CA GLY A 153 6.04 -7.94 32.24
C GLY A 153 5.82 -7.30 33.59
N PHE A 154 5.04 -6.22 33.62
CA PHE A 154 4.54 -5.63 34.85
C PHE A 154 3.24 -6.32 35.25
N ASN A 155 3.01 -6.50 36.55
CA ASN A 155 1.74 -7.03 37.05
C ASN A 155 0.58 -6.04 36.91
N ARG A 156 0.87 -4.76 36.65
CA ARG A 156 -0.09 -3.67 36.42
C ARG A 156 0.41 -2.79 35.29
N ALA A 157 -0.51 -2.18 34.54
CA ALA A 157 -0.15 -1.23 33.50
C ALA A 157 0.37 0.11 34.08
N PHE A 158 -0.11 0.51 35.26
CA PHE A 158 0.22 1.79 35.89
C PHE A 158 0.44 1.65 37.40
N TYR A 159 1.24 2.55 37.97
CA TYR A 159 1.56 2.60 39.39
C TYR A 159 1.39 4.01 39.97
N LYS A 160 0.81 4.12 41.17
CA LYS A 160 0.72 5.38 41.93
C LYS A 160 2.06 5.65 42.62
N PRO A 161 2.35 6.90 43.00
CA PRO A 161 3.39 7.18 43.98
C PRO A 161 3.27 6.25 45.18
N ASP A 162 4.39 5.66 45.60
CA ASP A 162 4.50 4.69 46.70
C ASP A 162 3.90 3.29 46.46
N ASP A 163 3.33 3.01 45.28
CA ASP A 163 2.89 1.65 44.94
C ASP A 163 4.07 0.67 44.94
N GLN A 164 3.81 -0.56 45.38
CA GLN A 164 4.77 -1.65 45.20
C GLN A 164 4.69 -2.18 43.77
N VAL A 165 5.80 -2.03 43.04
CA VAL A 165 5.97 -2.53 41.68
C VAL A 165 6.54 -3.92 41.74
N GLU A 166 5.89 -4.87 41.06
CA GLU A 166 6.42 -6.19 40.80
C GLU A 166 6.52 -6.38 39.28
N MET A 167 7.75 -6.62 38.83
CA MET A 167 8.05 -6.89 37.44
C MET A 167 8.68 -8.27 37.29
N GLN A 168 8.06 -9.09 36.45
CA GLN A 168 8.61 -10.36 36.02
C GLN A 168 9.63 -10.11 34.91
N VAL A 169 10.82 -10.67 35.06
CA VAL A 169 11.92 -10.62 34.08
C VAL A 169 12.19 -12.04 33.63
N PHE A 170 11.97 -12.33 32.35
CA PHE A 170 12.29 -13.61 31.74
C PHE A 170 13.56 -13.47 30.91
N THR A 171 14.59 -14.22 31.30
CA THR A 171 15.89 -14.28 30.65
C THR A 171 15.98 -15.57 29.84
N TYR A 172 16.30 -15.44 28.55
CA TYR A 172 16.30 -16.56 27.63
C TYR A 172 17.46 -16.49 26.65
N ASP A 173 17.87 -17.64 26.14
CA ASP A 173 18.86 -17.71 25.06
C ASP A 173 18.25 -17.32 23.70
N LYS A 174 19.06 -17.35 22.63
CA LYS A 174 18.56 -17.15 21.25
C LYS A 174 17.53 -18.18 20.75
N TYR A 175 17.15 -19.15 21.57
CA TYR A 175 16.17 -20.20 21.26
C TYR A 175 14.94 -20.15 22.19
N TYR A 176 14.76 -19.04 22.92
CA TYR A 176 13.70 -18.84 23.90
C TYR A 176 13.68 -19.90 25.00
N GLN A 177 14.81 -20.60 25.17
CA GLN A 177 14.97 -21.50 26.30
C GLN A 177 15.35 -20.67 27.53
N PRO A 178 14.74 -20.97 28.68
CA PRO A 178 15.11 -20.36 29.95
C PRO A 178 16.63 -20.34 30.15
N TYR A 179 17.22 -19.15 30.27
CA TYR A 179 18.62 -19.04 30.62
C TYR A 179 18.73 -19.11 32.14
N GLN A 180 19.12 -20.27 32.64
CA GLN A 180 19.14 -20.58 34.07
C GLN A 180 20.33 -19.92 34.77
N ASN A 181 20.13 -19.51 36.03
CA ASN A 181 21.19 -19.10 36.94
C ASN A 181 22.10 -17.96 36.42
N MET A 182 21.55 -17.05 35.62
CA MET A 182 22.29 -15.94 35.03
C MET A 182 22.38 -14.74 35.96
N ASP A 183 23.58 -14.26 36.21
CA ASP A 183 23.81 -13.04 37.00
C ASP A 183 23.74 -11.78 36.12
N PHE A 184 22.84 -10.87 36.47
CA PHE A 184 22.66 -9.57 35.82
C PHE A 184 22.42 -8.47 36.84
N LYS A 185 22.55 -7.22 36.40
CA LYS A 185 22.27 -6.00 37.16
C LYS A 185 21.03 -5.35 36.57
N TYR A 186 20.32 -4.62 37.42
CA TYR A 186 19.32 -3.66 36.97
C TYR A 186 19.67 -2.27 37.49
N SER A 187 19.14 -1.24 36.85
CA SER A 187 19.19 0.14 37.32
C SER A 187 17.91 0.84 36.90
N ILE A 188 17.24 1.47 37.87
CA ILE A 188 15.99 2.20 37.68
C ILE A 188 16.32 3.69 37.63
N PHE A 189 15.79 4.38 36.64
CA PHE A 189 16.02 5.80 36.39
C PHE A 189 14.70 6.56 36.27
N ASP A 190 14.70 7.80 36.76
CA ASP A 190 13.68 8.83 36.53
C ASP A 190 14.33 9.95 35.71
N GLY A 191 14.06 9.95 34.40
CA GLY A 191 14.87 10.71 33.43
C GLY A 191 16.33 10.27 33.48
N ASP A 192 17.25 11.21 33.72
CA ASP A 192 18.68 10.94 33.87
C ASP A 192 19.07 10.56 35.31
N TYR A 193 18.15 10.65 36.27
CA TYR A 193 18.43 10.42 37.68
C TYR A 193 18.24 8.96 38.07
N LYS A 194 19.28 8.30 38.58
CA LYS A 194 19.20 6.91 39.05
C LYS A 194 18.48 6.82 40.40
N LEU A 195 17.35 6.13 40.43
CA LEU A 195 16.55 5.87 41.64
C LEU A 195 17.07 4.68 42.44
N ASP A 196 17.35 3.56 41.76
CA ASP A 196 17.74 2.31 42.41
C ASP A 196 18.58 1.44 41.46
N GLY A 197 19.18 0.37 41.97
CA GLY A 197 19.81 -0.66 41.17
C GLY A 197 20.43 -1.75 42.02
N GLY A 198 20.35 -2.98 41.53
CA GLY A 198 20.83 -4.15 42.24
C GLY A 198 21.37 -5.23 41.31
N LYS A 199 21.71 -6.38 41.91
CA LYS A 199 22.03 -7.61 41.19
C LYS A 199 20.86 -8.58 41.30
N MET A 200 20.64 -9.34 40.25
CA MET A 200 19.60 -10.35 40.15
C MET A 200 20.17 -11.62 39.53
N LYS A 201 19.50 -12.72 39.81
CA LYS A 201 19.80 -14.03 39.26
C LYS A 201 18.54 -14.70 38.75
N SER A 202 18.58 -15.27 37.55
CA SER A 202 17.46 -16.06 37.01
C SER A 202 17.36 -17.43 37.68
N ASN A 203 16.14 -17.91 37.88
CA ASN A 203 15.88 -19.25 38.41
C ASN A 203 15.99 -20.33 37.31
N ASP A 204 15.64 -21.58 37.64
CA ASP A 204 15.69 -22.72 36.70
C ASP A 204 14.67 -22.62 35.54
N GLN A 205 13.69 -21.73 35.67
CA GLN A 205 12.74 -21.36 34.63
C GLN A 205 13.12 -20.06 33.92
N GLY A 206 14.33 -19.52 34.16
CA GLY A 206 14.81 -18.29 33.51
C GLY A 206 14.11 -17.03 34.03
N LEU A 207 13.32 -17.13 35.09
CA LEU A 207 12.54 -16.05 35.67
C LEU A 207 13.27 -15.39 36.83
N SER A 208 13.10 -14.09 36.95
CA SER A 208 13.43 -13.27 38.11
C SER A 208 12.30 -12.28 38.37
N PHE A 209 12.15 -11.86 39.63
CA PHE A 209 11.11 -10.90 40.02
C PHE A 209 11.78 -9.68 40.65
N LEU A 210 11.64 -8.52 39.99
CA LEU A 210 12.10 -7.24 40.52
C LEU A 210 10.98 -6.59 41.32
N HIS A 211 11.30 -6.20 42.55
CA HIS A 211 10.41 -5.48 43.45
C HIS A 211 11.03 -4.13 43.79
N PHE A 212 10.27 -3.05 43.61
CA PHE A 212 10.67 -1.72 44.05
C PHE A 212 9.44 -0.88 44.37
N SER A 213 9.62 0.19 45.16
CA SER A 213 8.55 1.16 45.41
C SER A 213 8.58 2.25 44.35
N TYR A 214 7.43 2.54 43.75
CA TYR A 214 7.29 3.65 42.81
C TYR A 214 7.60 4.96 43.55
N PRO A 215 8.41 5.87 42.99
CA PRO A 215 8.85 7.08 43.68
C PRO A 215 7.66 7.95 44.09
N SER A 216 7.71 8.49 45.31
CA SER A 216 6.69 9.39 45.87
C SER A 216 6.54 10.70 45.07
N GLN A 217 7.61 11.13 44.40
CA GLN A 217 7.61 12.30 43.53
C GLN A 217 8.53 12.07 42.33
N GLN A 218 7.97 12.08 41.10
CA GLN A 218 8.77 12.02 39.89
C GLN A 218 9.38 13.39 39.58
N ARG A 219 10.66 13.37 39.18
CA ARG A 219 11.44 14.53 38.75
C ARG A 219 11.32 14.76 37.25
N SER A 220 11.03 13.72 36.48
CA SER A 220 10.75 13.76 35.06
C SER A 220 9.26 13.50 34.79
N ASN A 221 8.71 14.09 33.73
CA ASN A 221 7.40 13.69 33.20
C ASN A 221 7.46 12.40 32.36
N LEU A 222 8.64 11.77 32.27
CA LEU A 222 8.86 10.55 31.50
C LEU A 222 8.62 9.30 32.37
N PRO A 223 8.23 8.16 31.74
CA PRO A 223 8.18 6.87 32.43
C PRO A 223 9.52 6.52 33.09
N LEU A 224 9.47 5.74 34.19
CA LEU A 224 10.70 5.23 34.80
C LEU A 224 11.41 4.29 33.85
N THR A 225 12.68 4.55 33.56
CA THR A 225 13.49 3.69 32.69
C THR A 225 14.19 2.64 33.54
N ILE A 226 13.94 1.37 33.28
CA ILE A 226 14.63 0.25 33.92
C ILE A 226 15.60 -0.36 32.92
N GLN A 227 16.89 -0.31 33.23
CA GLN A 227 17.96 -0.84 32.41
C GLN A 227 18.50 -2.13 33.01
N PHE A 228 18.67 -3.16 32.19
CA PHE A 228 19.31 -4.42 32.57
C PHE A 228 20.70 -4.52 31.97
N GLN A 229 21.69 -4.98 32.75
CA GLN A 229 23.07 -5.15 32.29
C GLN A 229 23.68 -6.44 32.83
N THR A 230 24.31 -7.21 31.97
CA THR A 230 24.95 -8.47 32.36
C THR A 230 26.27 -8.29 33.11
N ILE A 231 26.55 -9.17 34.07
CA ILE A 231 27.76 -9.11 34.91
C ILE A 231 28.94 -9.90 34.31
N SER A 232 28.66 -10.98 33.55
CA SER A 232 29.67 -12.00 33.21
C SER A 232 30.13 -12.04 31.73
N ALA A 233 29.76 -11.07 30.89
CA ALA A 233 30.14 -11.07 29.47
C ALA A 233 31.21 -10.03 29.15
N GLU A 234 32.13 -10.37 28.24
CA GLU A 234 33.18 -9.48 27.69
C GLU A 234 32.59 -8.20 27.07
N THR A 235 31.33 -8.22 26.66
CA THR A 235 30.54 -7.04 26.24
C THR A 235 29.24 -6.95 27.04
N PRO A 236 28.95 -5.81 27.70
CA PRO A 236 27.70 -5.62 28.43
C PRO A 236 26.52 -5.48 27.47
N TYR A 237 25.55 -6.38 27.55
CA TYR A 237 24.24 -6.22 26.91
C TYR A 237 23.38 -5.27 27.73
N ARG A 238 22.61 -4.39 27.08
CA ARG A 238 21.69 -3.45 27.73
C ARG A 238 20.31 -3.52 27.10
N GLU A 239 19.29 -3.61 27.93
CA GLU A 239 17.89 -3.56 27.50
C GLU A 239 17.10 -2.65 28.44
N ASN A 240 16.20 -1.86 27.87
CA ASN A 240 15.44 -0.83 28.56
C ASN A 240 13.95 -1.18 28.52
N THR A 241 13.27 -1.00 29.66
CA THR A 241 11.81 -1.05 29.76
C THR A 241 11.28 0.11 30.60
N TYR A 242 9.97 0.32 30.60
CA TYR A 242 9.33 1.50 31.17
C TYR A 242 8.22 1.12 32.15
N ALA A 243 8.20 1.72 33.34
CA ALA A 243 7.08 1.63 34.28
C ALA A 243 6.25 2.93 34.25
N LEU A 244 4.99 2.84 33.80
CA LEU A 244 4.10 4.00 33.63
C LEU A 244 3.51 4.45 34.97
N SER A 245 3.40 5.77 35.13
CA SER A 245 2.82 6.41 36.32
C SER A 245 1.33 6.60 36.13
N LEU A 246 0.52 6.39 37.18
CA LEU A 246 -0.90 6.82 37.20
C LEU A 246 -1.07 8.34 37.15
N GLN A 247 0.01 9.11 37.35
CA GLN A 247 0.03 10.57 37.12
C GLN A 247 0.19 10.94 35.64
N GLN A 248 0.51 9.99 34.74
CA GLN A 248 0.43 10.22 33.30
C GLN A 248 -1.04 10.18 32.88
N ALA A 249 -1.51 11.28 32.29
CA ALA A 249 -2.93 11.51 32.02
C ALA A 249 -3.48 10.47 31.04
N ILE A 250 -4.62 9.85 31.39
CA ILE A 250 -5.40 9.11 30.41
C ILE A 250 -5.89 10.15 29.40
N ASP A 251 -5.55 9.98 28.12
CA ASP A 251 -6.12 10.85 27.09
C ASP A 251 -7.53 10.37 26.81
N VAL A 252 -8.51 11.22 27.14
CA VAL A 252 -9.94 10.95 26.95
C VAL A 252 -10.53 11.98 26.02
N GLN A 253 -11.06 11.51 24.91
CA GLN A 253 -11.75 12.32 23.91
C GLN A 253 -13.25 12.15 24.07
N LEU A 254 -13.99 13.26 24.14
CA LEU A 254 -15.46 13.30 24.16
C LEU A 254 -15.97 13.77 22.81
N LEU A 255 -16.85 12.97 22.21
CA LEU A 255 -17.17 13.01 20.79
C LEU A 255 -18.70 13.01 20.59
N PRO A 256 -19.36 14.17 20.61
CA PRO A 256 -20.81 14.28 20.38
C PRO A 256 -21.19 13.82 18.97
N GLU A 257 -22.22 12.98 18.85
CA GLU A 257 -22.70 12.53 17.54
C GLU A 257 -23.23 13.71 16.72
N GLY A 258 -22.74 13.85 15.48
CA GLY A 258 -23.05 14.99 14.62
C GLY A 258 -22.12 16.19 14.79
N GLY A 259 -21.28 16.23 15.83
CA GLY A 259 -20.15 17.15 15.97
C GLY A 259 -20.27 18.18 17.11
N ASP A 260 -21.47 18.58 17.48
CA ASP A 260 -21.72 19.58 18.53
C ASP A 260 -22.77 19.09 19.53
N LEU A 261 -22.75 19.63 20.75
CA LEU A 261 -23.80 19.42 21.76
C LEU A 261 -24.84 20.52 21.66
N VAL A 262 -26.11 20.16 21.43
CA VAL A 262 -27.21 21.13 21.30
C VAL A 262 -28.18 21.04 22.48
N ALA A 263 -28.45 22.17 23.14
CA ALA A 263 -29.29 22.22 24.33
C ALA A 263 -30.72 21.69 24.09
N GLY A 264 -31.24 20.92 25.04
CA GLY A 264 -32.61 20.39 25.02
C GLY A 264 -32.83 19.22 24.06
N LEU A 265 -31.81 18.79 23.30
CA LEU A 265 -31.88 17.64 22.40
C LEU A 265 -31.15 16.44 22.99
N MET A 266 -31.81 15.28 22.99
CA MET A 266 -31.15 14.01 23.37
C MET A 266 -30.08 13.64 22.36
N GLN A 267 -28.85 13.49 22.83
CA GLN A 267 -27.67 13.24 22.01
C GLN A 267 -26.84 12.10 22.56
N ILE A 268 -26.20 11.36 21.65
CA ILE A 268 -25.19 10.37 21.96
C ILE A 268 -23.84 11.07 22.04
N VAL A 269 -23.10 10.82 23.11
CA VAL A 269 -21.70 11.24 23.24
C VAL A 269 -20.87 9.98 23.31
N ALA A 270 -20.01 9.78 22.31
CA ALA A 270 -19.00 8.74 22.36
C ALA A 270 -17.79 9.23 23.13
N PHE A 271 -17.04 8.29 23.70
CA PHE A 271 -15.75 8.57 24.30
C PHE A 271 -14.72 7.54 23.86
N ARG A 272 -13.46 7.98 23.79
CA ARG A 272 -12.29 7.15 23.55
C ARG A 272 -11.23 7.46 24.59
N SER A 273 -10.68 6.43 25.21
CA SER A 273 -9.61 6.52 26.20
C SER A 273 -8.39 5.70 25.80
N VAL A 274 -7.22 6.33 25.82
CA VAL A 274 -5.94 5.72 25.48
C VAL A 274 -4.85 6.15 26.47
N ASP A 275 -3.76 5.38 26.52
CA ASP A 275 -2.51 5.79 27.16
C ASP A 275 -1.72 6.79 26.29
N ASP A 276 -0.57 7.23 26.80
CA ASP A 276 0.37 8.13 26.10
C ASP A 276 1.03 7.48 24.86
N HIS A 277 0.84 6.18 24.67
CA HIS A 277 1.27 5.41 23.50
C HIS A 277 0.12 5.11 22.52
N GLY A 278 -1.10 5.57 22.79
CA GLY A 278 -2.28 5.35 21.97
C GLY A 278 -2.92 3.97 22.13
N VAL A 279 -2.49 3.18 23.12
CA VAL A 279 -3.07 1.87 23.46
C VAL A 279 -4.38 2.09 24.21
N PRO A 280 -5.48 1.40 23.86
CA PRO A 280 -6.75 1.62 24.53
C PRO A 280 -6.76 1.24 26.01
N ILE A 281 -7.35 2.10 26.85
CA ILE A 281 -7.55 1.86 28.29
C ILE A 281 -9.04 1.79 28.59
N ASP A 282 -9.51 0.72 29.21
CA ASP A 282 -10.89 0.63 29.67
C ASP A 282 -11.12 1.48 30.93
N ILE A 283 -12.03 2.45 30.83
CA ILE A 283 -12.45 3.35 31.91
C ILE A 283 -13.94 3.21 32.26
N SER A 284 -14.30 3.61 33.48
CA SER A 284 -15.71 3.76 33.92
C SER A 284 -15.87 4.87 34.94
N GLY A 285 -17.09 5.43 35.04
CA GLY A 285 -17.34 6.58 35.90
C GLY A 285 -18.69 7.26 35.69
N ASP A 286 -18.77 8.54 36.08
CA ASP A 286 -19.99 9.34 36.02
C ASP A 286 -19.80 10.64 35.25
N ILE A 287 -20.88 11.15 34.66
CA ILE A 287 -20.98 12.50 34.10
C ILE A 287 -21.71 13.37 35.12
N ILE A 288 -21.13 14.50 35.47
CA ILE A 288 -21.67 15.45 36.45
C ILE A 288 -21.89 16.83 35.83
N ASP A 289 -22.84 17.58 36.37
CA ASP A 289 -23.07 18.99 36.05
C ASP A 289 -22.18 19.94 36.88
N SER A 290 -22.38 21.26 36.74
CA SER A 290 -21.60 22.26 37.49
C SER A 290 -21.86 22.21 39.01
N GLN A 291 -23.00 21.68 39.44
CA GLN A 291 -23.40 21.50 40.83
C GLN A 291 -22.89 20.18 41.43
N GLY A 292 -22.31 19.29 40.60
CA GLY A 292 -21.81 17.99 41.01
C GLY A 292 -22.88 16.89 41.06
N THR A 293 -24.06 17.13 40.50
CA THR A 293 -25.14 16.14 40.39
C THR A 293 -24.81 15.18 39.24
N ILE A 294 -25.03 13.89 39.47
CA ILE A 294 -24.83 12.85 38.46
C ILE A 294 -25.95 12.96 37.40
N VAL A 295 -25.54 13.20 36.15
CA VAL A 295 -26.41 13.24 34.97
C VAL A 295 -26.63 11.84 34.42
N THR A 296 -25.54 11.08 34.29
CA THR A 296 -25.54 9.69 33.81
C THR A 296 -24.22 9.00 34.18
N SER A 297 -24.16 7.69 34.06
CA SER A 297 -22.93 6.90 34.26
C SER A 297 -22.47 6.29 32.93
N PHE A 298 -21.17 6.02 32.83
CA PHE A 298 -20.57 5.43 31.63
C PHE A 298 -19.61 4.29 31.99
N ASN A 299 -19.47 3.37 31.05
CA ASN A 299 -18.50 2.29 31.13
C ASN A 299 -17.94 2.03 29.72
N THR A 300 -16.67 1.67 29.66
CA THR A 300 -16.06 1.25 28.40
C THR A 300 -16.74 -0.01 27.89
N ALA A 301 -17.13 0.02 26.62
CA ALA A 301 -17.85 -1.08 26.00
C ALA A 301 -16.93 -1.93 25.13
N HIS A 302 -15.90 -1.33 24.53
CA HIS A 302 -14.95 -2.04 23.70
C HIS A 302 -13.64 -1.27 23.57
N GLN A 303 -12.52 -1.81 24.08
CA GLN A 303 -11.17 -1.30 23.85
C GLN A 303 -11.06 0.21 24.03
N GLY A 304 -11.26 0.70 25.25
CA GLY A 304 -11.26 2.13 25.56
C GLY A 304 -12.36 2.96 24.90
N MET A 305 -13.29 2.36 24.14
CA MET A 305 -14.41 3.05 23.51
C MET A 305 -15.73 2.76 24.22
N GLY A 306 -16.54 3.80 24.36
CA GLY A 306 -17.92 3.67 24.82
C GLY A 306 -18.76 4.83 24.35
N LYS A 307 -20.04 4.80 24.70
CA LYS A 307 -20.98 5.89 24.45
C LYS A 307 -22.05 5.95 25.52
N PHE A 308 -22.58 7.14 25.75
CA PHE A 308 -23.70 7.37 26.65
C PHE A 308 -24.66 8.40 26.03
N MET A 309 -25.88 8.48 26.55
CA MET A 309 -26.87 9.46 26.12
C MET A 309 -27.03 10.54 27.18
N MET A 310 -27.25 11.78 26.75
CA MET A 310 -27.56 12.90 27.64
C MET A 310 -28.45 13.93 26.93
N ILE A 311 -29.09 14.79 27.72
CA ILE A 311 -29.78 15.99 27.26
C ILE A 311 -29.06 17.19 27.90
N PRO A 312 -28.26 17.96 27.13
CA PRO A 312 -27.52 19.08 27.68
C PRO A 312 -28.45 20.29 27.89
N ASN A 313 -28.16 21.09 28.91
CA ASN A 313 -28.89 22.32 29.24
C ASN A 313 -28.12 23.56 28.77
N VAL A 314 -28.84 24.64 28.48
CA VAL A 314 -28.26 25.93 28.09
C VAL A 314 -27.35 26.47 29.19
N GLY A 315 -26.10 26.82 28.84
CA GLY A 315 -25.13 27.42 29.76
C GLY A 315 -24.51 26.49 30.80
N GLU A 316 -24.94 25.23 30.87
CA GLU A 316 -24.45 24.23 31.82
C GLU A 316 -23.06 23.70 31.44
N LYS A 317 -22.23 23.37 32.43
CA LYS A 317 -20.88 22.84 32.21
C LYS A 317 -20.77 21.44 32.76
N TYR A 318 -20.68 20.47 31.86
CA TYR A 318 -20.57 19.06 32.19
C TYR A 318 -19.11 18.61 32.32
N ARG A 319 -18.88 17.66 33.23
CA ARG A 319 -17.57 17.03 33.43
C ARG A 319 -17.71 15.52 33.50
N MET A 320 -16.73 14.82 32.94
CA MET A 320 -16.58 13.38 33.10
C MET A 320 -15.64 13.10 34.30
N LEU A 321 -16.12 12.29 35.24
CA LEU A 321 -15.37 11.82 36.41
C LEU A 321 -15.03 10.33 36.23
N ILE A 322 -13.74 10.03 36.09
CA ILE A 322 -13.25 8.67 35.92
C ILE A 322 -13.09 8.01 37.31
N LYS A 323 -13.74 6.86 37.51
CA LYS A 323 -13.63 6.05 38.74
C LYS A 323 -12.69 4.87 38.59
N ASN A 324 -12.61 4.29 37.38
CA ASN A 324 -11.68 3.20 37.06
C ASN A 324 -10.87 3.49 35.80
N PRO A 325 -9.57 3.08 35.75
CA PRO A 325 -8.82 2.37 36.80
C PRO A 325 -8.53 3.27 38.04
N LEU A 326 -8.98 2.80 39.23
CA LEU A 326 -8.92 3.38 40.60
C LEU A 326 -8.49 4.86 40.80
N ASP A 327 -9.46 5.69 41.21
CA ASP A 327 -9.29 7.07 41.74
C ASP A 327 -8.48 8.02 40.83
N CYS A 328 -8.61 7.87 39.52
CA CYS A 328 -8.17 8.89 38.58
C CYS A 328 -9.05 10.15 38.77
N ALA A 329 -8.61 11.09 39.61
CA ALA A 329 -9.32 12.35 39.86
C ALA A 329 -9.34 13.31 38.65
N GLN A 330 -8.96 12.83 37.46
CA GLN A 330 -8.95 13.57 36.22
C GLN A 330 -10.40 13.93 35.85
N LYS A 331 -10.64 15.23 35.71
CA LYS A 331 -11.90 15.79 35.24
C LYS A 331 -11.72 16.17 33.79
N ILE A 332 -12.53 15.58 32.90
CA ILE A 332 -12.54 15.93 31.47
C ILE A 332 -13.69 16.90 31.22
N GLU A 333 -13.37 18.06 30.68
CA GLU A 333 -14.36 19.09 30.32
C GLU A 333 -15.04 18.72 28.99
N PHE A 334 -16.35 18.96 28.90
CA PHE A 334 -17.13 18.72 27.68
C PHE A 334 -16.94 19.85 26.66
N PRO A 335 -17.20 19.58 25.35
CA PRO A 335 -17.31 20.65 24.36
C PRO A 335 -18.47 21.60 24.70
N VAL A 336 -18.41 22.82 24.16
CA VAL A 336 -19.42 23.86 24.42
C VAL A 336 -20.80 23.40 23.95
N VAL A 337 -21.80 23.62 24.81
CA VAL A 337 -23.21 23.40 24.48
C VAL A 337 -23.75 24.58 23.68
N LEU A 338 -24.23 24.34 22.48
CA LEU A 338 -24.90 25.31 21.63
C LEU A 338 -26.35 25.52 22.08
N GLU A 339 -26.76 26.78 22.18
CA GLU A 339 -28.15 27.13 22.50
C GLU A 339 -29.11 26.72 21.39
N LYS A 340 -28.68 26.82 20.12
CA LYS A 340 -29.46 26.46 18.94
C LYS A 340 -28.63 25.63 17.97
N GLY A 341 -29.23 24.60 17.39
CA GLY A 341 -28.55 23.77 16.41
C GLY A 341 -29.35 22.54 15.99
N PHE A 342 -28.65 21.60 15.37
CA PHE A 342 -29.17 20.32 14.93
C PHE A 342 -28.51 19.18 15.70
N ALA A 343 -29.26 18.13 16.01
CA ALA A 343 -28.75 16.88 16.55
C ALA A 343 -28.98 15.75 15.54
N LEU A 344 -27.93 15.00 15.23
CA LEU A 344 -28.00 13.80 14.40
C LEU A 344 -27.88 12.56 15.30
N SER A 345 -28.69 11.54 15.03
CA SER A 345 -28.60 10.25 15.73
C SER A 345 -28.70 9.10 14.75
N TYR A 346 -27.71 8.20 14.78
CA TYR A 346 -27.79 6.92 14.11
C TYR A 346 -28.55 5.92 14.98
N LEU A 347 -29.67 5.40 14.47
CA LEU A 347 -30.55 4.48 15.20
C LEU A 347 -30.24 3.00 14.92
N GLY A 348 -29.16 2.73 14.19
CA GLY A 348 -28.80 1.38 13.78
C GLY A 348 -29.37 1.00 12.42
N SER A 349 -29.35 -0.29 12.16
CA SER A 349 -29.82 -0.87 10.89
C SER A 349 -30.92 -1.88 11.14
N GLN A 350 -32.01 -1.79 10.37
CA GLN A 350 -33.15 -2.70 10.46
C GLN A 350 -33.61 -3.07 9.06
N ASN A 351 -33.85 -4.36 8.78
CA ASN A 351 -34.31 -4.87 7.49
C ASN A 351 -33.50 -4.30 6.29
N GLU A 352 -32.17 -4.34 6.37
CA GLU A 352 -31.25 -3.80 5.35
C GLU A 352 -31.32 -2.28 5.14
N ASN A 353 -32.01 -1.53 6.00
CA ASN A 353 -32.05 -0.07 5.95
C ASN A 353 -31.26 0.54 7.11
N VAL A 354 -30.46 1.54 6.77
CA VAL A 354 -29.74 2.38 7.73
C VAL A 354 -30.69 3.50 8.17
N ILE A 355 -30.91 3.66 9.47
CA ILE A 355 -31.91 4.59 10.01
C ILE A 355 -31.23 5.72 10.77
N PHE A 356 -31.63 6.94 10.45
CA PHE A 356 -31.19 8.16 11.09
C PHE A 356 -32.36 8.97 11.63
N LYS A 357 -32.08 9.74 12.67
CA LYS A 357 -32.94 10.82 13.16
C LYS A 357 -32.17 12.13 13.13
N VAL A 358 -32.82 13.18 12.63
CA VAL A 358 -32.34 14.55 12.76
C VAL A 358 -33.36 15.35 13.57
N ALA A 359 -32.90 16.14 14.52
CA ALA A 359 -33.71 17.00 15.36
C ALA A 359 -33.15 18.43 15.39
N LYS A 360 -34.01 19.42 15.65
CA LYS A 360 -33.63 20.82 15.90
C LYS A 360 -34.40 21.40 17.08
N ASN A 361 -33.86 22.45 17.68
CA ASN A 361 -34.44 23.10 18.87
C ASN A 361 -34.81 24.58 18.66
N PHE A 362 -34.97 25.02 17.41
CA PHE A 362 -35.35 26.40 17.05
C PHE A 362 -36.58 26.40 16.14
N ASP A 363 -37.30 27.52 16.10
CA ASP A 363 -38.59 27.62 15.39
C ASP A 363 -38.48 27.60 13.86
N GLY A 364 -39.58 27.19 13.22
CA GLY A 364 -39.76 27.23 11.76
C GLY A 364 -39.34 25.95 11.04
N VAL A 365 -40.03 25.61 9.94
CA VAL A 365 -39.68 24.42 9.14
C VAL A 365 -38.47 24.73 8.25
N VAL A 366 -37.47 23.85 8.25
CA VAL A 366 -36.26 23.99 7.44
C VAL A 366 -36.10 22.81 6.47
N ASP A 367 -35.52 23.09 5.30
CA ASP A 367 -35.15 22.07 4.32
C ASP A 367 -33.71 21.61 4.61
N VAL A 368 -33.55 20.31 4.86
CA VAL A 368 -32.27 19.65 5.06
C VAL A 368 -32.04 18.67 3.92
N THR A 369 -30.82 18.61 3.38
CA THR A 369 -30.43 17.61 2.38
C THR A 369 -29.44 16.64 3.00
N ALA A 370 -29.81 15.36 3.04
CA ALA A 370 -28.91 14.27 3.39
C ALA A 370 -28.18 13.76 2.14
N VAL A 371 -26.88 13.54 2.25
CA VAL A 371 -26.03 13.02 1.18
C VAL A 371 -25.18 11.89 1.74
N TRP A 372 -25.26 10.69 1.16
CA TRP A 372 -24.36 9.60 1.51
C TRP A 372 -23.37 9.33 0.37
N GLN A 373 -22.09 9.24 0.72
CA GLN A 373 -20.98 9.07 -0.19
C GLN A 373 -20.00 8.00 0.29
N MET A 374 -19.28 7.38 -0.63
CA MET A 374 -18.20 6.42 -0.31
C MET A 374 -17.04 6.69 -1.28
N ASP A 375 -15.81 6.78 -0.77
CA ASP A 375 -14.61 7.03 -1.57
C ASP A 375 -14.69 8.25 -2.51
N GLY A 376 -15.48 9.25 -2.12
CA GLY A 376 -15.69 10.47 -2.90
C GLY A 376 -16.85 10.40 -3.90
N PHE A 377 -17.44 9.22 -4.12
CA PHE A 377 -18.61 9.04 -4.96
C PHE A 377 -19.89 9.30 -4.17
N VAL A 378 -20.75 10.18 -4.69
CA VAL A 378 -22.10 10.39 -4.15
C VAL A 378 -22.95 9.20 -4.56
N LEU A 379 -23.40 8.41 -3.59
CA LEU A 379 -24.21 7.22 -3.81
C LEU A 379 -25.71 7.53 -3.76
N GLY A 380 -26.10 8.60 -3.08
CA GLY A 380 -27.48 9.08 -3.11
C GLY A 380 -27.71 10.29 -2.21
N THR A 381 -28.91 10.85 -2.36
CA THR A 381 -29.33 12.05 -1.63
C THR A 381 -30.82 11.99 -1.27
N GLN A 382 -31.20 12.65 -0.18
CA GLN A 382 -32.59 12.78 0.23
C GLN A 382 -32.87 14.17 0.80
N SER A 383 -33.92 14.83 0.30
CA SER A 383 -34.43 16.09 0.87
C SER A 383 -35.43 15.82 1.99
N ILE A 384 -35.24 16.52 3.11
CA ILE A 384 -35.96 16.33 4.37
C ILE A 384 -36.53 17.69 4.79
N LYS A 385 -37.86 17.82 4.74
CA LYS A 385 -38.57 18.91 5.44
C LYS A 385 -38.58 18.61 6.93
N LEU A 386 -37.81 19.36 7.71
CA LEU A 386 -37.60 19.19 9.14
C LEU A 386 -38.37 20.28 9.92
N ASP A 387 -39.38 19.83 10.66
CA ASP A 387 -40.08 20.65 11.66
C ASP A 387 -39.37 20.53 13.02
N ASN A 388 -39.72 19.60 13.91
CA ASN A 388 -38.96 19.41 15.15
C ASN A 388 -37.91 18.30 15.04
N GLU A 389 -38.36 17.09 14.77
CA GLU A 389 -37.52 15.94 14.49
C GLU A 389 -38.08 15.12 13.33
N LYS A 390 -37.19 14.40 12.63
CA LYS A 390 -37.59 13.53 11.53
C LYS A 390 -36.65 12.35 11.39
N MET A 391 -37.23 11.18 11.19
CA MET A 391 -36.49 9.98 10.80
C MET A 391 -36.39 9.88 9.29
N PHE A 392 -35.28 9.35 8.81
CA PHE A 392 -35.06 9.01 7.41
C PHE A 392 -34.17 7.76 7.31
N SER A 393 -34.22 7.10 6.16
CA SER A 393 -33.46 5.87 5.94
C SER A 393 -33.10 5.67 4.48
N PHE A 394 -32.05 4.89 4.25
CA PHE A 394 -31.62 4.44 2.92
C PHE A 394 -31.18 2.97 2.99
N SER A 395 -31.23 2.30 1.84
CA SER A 395 -30.90 0.88 1.77
C SER A 395 -29.40 0.63 1.79
N LYS A 396 -28.95 -0.34 2.60
CA LYS A 396 -27.60 -0.91 2.56
C LYS A 396 -27.36 -1.75 1.30
N LYS A 397 -28.41 -2.22 0.63
CA LYS A 397 -28.27 -3.11 -0.52
C LYS A 397 -27.48 -2.45 -1.65
N ASP A 398 -27.67 -1.15 -1.82
CA ASP A 398 -27.07 -0.36 -2.90
C ASP A 398 -25.69 0.21 -2.53
N LEU A 399 -25.20 -0.04 -1.31
CA LEU A 399 -23.92 0.46 -0.85
C LEU A 399 -22.81 -0.59 -1.06
N PRO A 400 -21.63 -0.18 -1.56
CA PRO A 400 -20.44 -1.02 -1.56
C PRO A 400 -19.94 -1.30 -0.14
N ASN A 401 -19.00 -2.23 -0.01
CA ASN A 401 -18.39 -2.57 1.28
C ASN A 401 -17.37 -1.49 1.69
N GLY A 402 -17.35 -1.13 2.97
CA GLY A 402 -16.41 -0.14 3.50
C GLY A 402 -17.08 0.93 4.36
N ILE A 403 -16.51 2.12 4.40
CA ILE A 403 -17.03 3.23 5.23
C ILE A 403 -17.85 4.18 4.37
N ALA A 404 -19.16 4.21 4.61
CA ALA A 404 -20.05 5.20 4.03
C ALA A 404 -20.05 6.47 4.90
N LYS A 405 -20.10 7.63 4.26
CA LYS A 405 -20.12 8.94 4.92
C LYS A 405 -21.43 9.64 4.62
N LEU A 406 -22.22 9.88 5.65
CA LEU A 406 -23.44 10.66 5.58
C LEU A 406 -23.15 12.10 6.02
N THR A 407 -23.48 13.07 5.19
CA THR A 407 -23.36 14.50 5.50
C THR A 407 -24.73 15.16 5.34
N LEU A 408 -25.13 15.98 6.32
CA LEU A 408 -26.35 16.79 6.28
C LEU A 408 -26.03 18.23 5.92
N PHE A 409 -26.78 18.78 4.96
CA PHE A 409 -26.66 20.13 4.44
C PHE A 409 -27.93 20.93 4.71
N ASP A 410 -27.76 22.22 4.99
CA ASP A 410 -28.87 23.17 5.02
C ASP A 410 -29.29 23.59 3.59
N LYS A 411 -30.26 24.51 3.51
CA LYS A 411 -30.74 25.06 2.23
C LYS A 411 -29.68 25.85 1.45
N GLY A 412 -28.71 26.45 2.13
CA GLY A 412 -27.57 27.15 1.51
C GLY A 412 -26.52 26.19 0.96
N GLY A 413 -26.65 24.88 1.24
CA GLY A 413 -25.65 23.89 0.92
C GLY A 413 -24.45 23.95 1.85
N GLU A 414 -24.61 24.52 3.04
CA GLU A 414 -23.64 24.45 4.13
C GLU A 414 -23.95 23.23 5.00
N PRO A 415 -22.99 22.31 5.16
CA PRO A 415 -23.19 21.14 6.01
C PRO A 415 -22.93 21.44 7.49
N PHE A 416 -23.69 20.74 8.34
CA PHE A 416 -23.71 20.98 9.77
C PHE A 416 -23.56 19.71 10.61
N ALA A 417 -23.69 18.52 10.01
CA ALA A 417 -23.49 17.25 10.70
C ALA A 417 -22.93 16.20 9.74
N GLU A 418 -22.03 15.35 10.24
CA GLU A 418 -21.46 14.22 9.49
C GLU A 418 -21.43 12.95 10.35
N ARG A 419 -21.67 11.79 9.72
CA ARG A 419 -21.61 10.48 10.37
C ARG A 419 -21.00 9.44 9.43
N LEU A 420 -19.98 8.73 9.89
CA LEU A 420 -19.44 7.54 9.22
C LEU A 420 -20.20 6.27 9.62
N ILE A 421 -20.40 5.37 8.67
CA ILE A 421 -21.14 4.13 8.87
C ILE A 421 -20.35 3.02 8.23
N PHE A 422 -20.08 1.97 9.01
CA PHE A 422 -19.41 0.81 8.47
C PHE A 422 -20.42 -0.11 7.77
N ILE A 423 -20.22 -0.31 6.47
CA ILE A 423 -20.92 -1.30 5.66
C ILE A 423 -20.02 -2.53 5.60
N SER A 424 -20.30 -3.47 6.50
CA SER A 424 -19.54 -4.73 6.59
C SER A 424 -19.63 -5.52 5.27
N PRO A 425 -18.55 -6.19 4.84
CA PRO A 425 -18.57 -7.05 3.68
C PRO A 425 -19.69 -8.10 3.73
N LYS A 426 -20.54 -8.12 2.70
CA LYS A 426 -21.68 -9.08 2.60
C LYS A 426 -21.21 -10.53 2.45
N SER A 427 -20.05 -10.73 1.82
CA SER A 427 -19.28 -11.97 1.79
C SER A 427 -17.81 -11.67 2.07
N ASN A 428 -17.20 -12.46 2.95
CA ASN A 428 -15.75 -12.61 3.02
C ASN A 428 -15.46 -14.02 2.52
N ALA A 429 -14.42 -14.18 1.70
CA ALA A 429 -13.92 -15.50 1.40
C ALA A 429 -13.58 -16.23 2.72
N LYS A 430 -14.12 -17.43 2.89
CA LYS A 430 -13.72 -18.33 3.95
C LYS A 430 -12.41 -18.99 3.55
N VAL A 431 -11.38 -18.80 4.35
CA VAL A 431 -10.10 -19.50 4.20
C VAL A 431 -10.06 -20.62 5.22
N ASP A 432 -9.98 -21.87 4.74
CA ASP A 432 -9.63 -23.01 5.58
C ASP A 432 -8.12 -23.21 5.47
N LEU A 433 -7.38 -22.87 6.52
CA LEU A 433 -5.92 -23.01 6.62
C LEU A 433 -5.58 -24.19 7.52
N HIS A 434 -4.94 -25.23 6.96
CA HIS A 434 -4.58 -26.45 7.66
C HIS A 434 -3.08 -26.67 7.65
N LEU A 435 -2.51 -26.95 8.84
CA LEU A 435 -1.12 -27.34 9.02
C LEU A 435 -1.04 -28.84 9.24
N ASN A 436 -0.07 -29.50 8.61
CA ASN A 436 0.14 -30.93 8.81
C ASN A 436 0.44 -31.32 10.27
N ALA A 437 1.01 -30.41 11.07
CA ALA A 437 1.24 -30.62 12.49
C ALA A 437 1.24 -29.30 13.28
N LYS A 438 0.71 -29.32 14.51
CA LYS A 438 0.78 -28.19 15.47
C LYS A 438 2.14 -28.08 16.16
N THR A 439 2.90 -29.18 16.20
CA THR A 439 4.27 -29.22 16.72
C THR A 439 5.14 -29.88 15.67
N MET A 440 6.23 -29.22 15.30
CA MET A 440 7.19 -29.68 14.31
C MET A 440 8.58 -29.78 14.92
N VAL A 441 9.46 -30.56 14.30
CA VAL A 441 10.87 -30.67 14.71
C VAL A 441 11.73 -29.68 13.94
N ALA A 442 12.85 -29.26 14.54
CA ALA A 442 13.90 -28.51 13.86
C ALA A 442 14.32 -29.19 12.55
N ARG A 443 14.51 -28.40 11.47
CA ARG A 443 14.79 -28.89 10.10
C ARG A 443 13.73 -29.83 9.51
N GLY A 444 12.62 -30.07 10.21
CA GLY A 444 11.51 -30.88 9.76
C GLY A 444 10.72 -30.22 8.64
N LYS A 445 9.99 -31.04 7.87
CA LYS A 445 9.12 -30.60 6.78
C LYS A 445 7.75 -30.14 7.33
N GLY A 446 7.39 -28.90 7.04
CA GLY A 446 6.05 -28.35 7.24
C GLY A 446 5.27 -28.35 5.93
N VAL A 447 3.96 -28.56 6.02
CA VAL A 447 3.03 -28.44 4.88
C VAL A 447 1.87 -27.55 5.30
N VAL A 448 1.60 -26.54 4.48
CA VAL A 448 0.42 -25.69 4.59
C VAL A 448 -0.52 -26.03 3.45
N ASP A 449 -1.72 -26.51 3.79
CA ASP A 449 -2.83 -26.67 2.88
C ASP A 449 -3.83 -25.55 3.12
N LEU A 450 -4.19 -24.82 2.06
CA LEU A 450 -5.23 -23.81 2.14
C LEU A 450 -6.34 -24.07 1.13
N ARG A 451 -7.56 -23.71 1.53
CA ARG A 451 -8.72 -23.70 0.66
C ARG A 451 -9.49 -22.39 0.82
N VAL A 452 -9.65 -21.66 -0.27
CA VAL A 452 -10.42 -20.42 -0.32
C VAL A 452 -11.79 -20.71 -0.94
N MET A 453 -12.84 -20.37 -0.21
CA MET A 453 -14.23 -20.57 -0.61
C MET A 453 -15.01 -19.28 -0.43
N SER A 454 -16.04 -19.07 -1.25
CA SER A 454 -17.03 -18.02 -1.03
C SER A 454 -17.91 -18.35 0.18
N LYS A 455 -18.77 -17.40 0.57
CA LYS A 455 -19.82 -17.63 1.57
C LYS A 455 -20.74 -18.79 1.20
N ASP A 456 -21.02 -18.97 -0.08
CA ASP A 456 -21.83 -20.05 -0.63
C ASP A 456 -21.04 -21.36 -0.82
N SER A 457 -19.85 -21.46 -0.21
CA SER A 457 -18.96 -22.62 -0.25
C SER A 457 -18.45 -22.99 -1.66
N LEU A 458 -18.50 -22.06 -2.60
CA LEU A 458 -17.93 -22.24 -3.94
C LEU A 458 -16.42 -21.97 -3.92
N PRO A 459 -15.60 -22.76 -4.65
CA PRO A 459 -14.19 -22.48 -4.86
C PRO A 459 -13.89 -21.08 -5.38
N VAL A 460 -12.85 -20.44 -4.82
CA VAL A 460 -12.44 -19.09 -5.20
C VAL A 460 -11.00 -19.07 -5.68
N LYS A 461 -10.79 -18.52 -6.89
CA LYS A 461 -9.45 -18.18 -7.37
C LYS A 461 -8.96 -16.93 -6.64
N ALA A 462 -7.74 -17.01 -6.11
CA ALA A 462 -7.12 -15.98 -5.31
C ALA A 462 -5.62 -15.89 -5.58
N ASN A 463 -5.09 -14.67 -5.44
CA ASN A 463 -3.67 -14.37 -5.54
C ASN A 463 -3.15 -13.95 -4.17
N LEU A 464 -2.42 -14.86 -3.53
CA LEU A 464 -2.03 -14.79 -2.12
C LEU A 464 -0.52 -14.61 -1.96
N SER A 465 -0.12 -14.26 -0.75
CA SER A 465 1.24 -14.33 -0.25
C SER A 465 1.21 -14.93 1.14
N LEU A 466 2.27 -15.65 1.49
CA LEU A 466 2.37 -16.42 2.72
C LEU A 466 3.75 -16.23 3.35
N ALA A 467 3.75 -15.82 4.62
CA ALA A 467 4.95 -15.75 5.45
C ALA A 467 4.86 -16.78 6.58
N VAL A 468 5.96 -17.49 6.85
CA VAL A 468 6.11 -18.30 8.05
C VAL A 468 7.29 -17.76 8.86
N THR A 469 6.98 -17.12 9.99
CA THR A 469 7.95 -16.31 10.72
C THR A 469 7.89 -16.59 12.22
N HIS A 470 9.06 -16.65 12.86
CA HIS A 470 9.18 -16.78 14.31
C HIS A 470 8.67 -15.52 15.01
N ILE A 471 7.68 -15.66 15.90
CA ILE A 471 6.90 -14.53 16.42
C ILE A 471 7.78 -13.52 17.16
N SER A 472 8.61 -13.97 18.09
CA SER A 472 9.34 -13.07 18.99
C SER A 472 10.64 -12.49 18.40
N GLU A 473 11.15 -13.05 17.30
CA GLU A 473 12.32 -12.50 16.60
C GLU A 473 11.97 -11.76 15.31
N GLY A 474 10.81 -12.08 14.72
CA GLY A 474 10.39 -11.51 13.44
C GLY A 474 9.32 -10.43 13.57
N ILE A 475 8.60 -10.35 14.69
CA ILE A 475 7.51 -9.40 14.88
C ILE A 475 7.85 -8.48 16.05
N HIS A 476 8.02 -7.19 15.74
CA HIS A 476 8.20 -6.16 16.75
C HIS A 476 7.06 -5.14 16.65
N SER A 477 5.99 -5.33 17.43
CA SER A 477 5.00 -4.29 17.63
C SER A 477 4.16 -4.55 18.89
N PHE A 478 3.98 -3.49 19.70
CA PHE A 478 2.97 -3.45 20.77
C PHE A 478 1.54 -3.32 20.19
N LEU A 479 1.44 -2.86 18.94
CA LEU A 479 0.20 -2.79 18.14
C LEU A 479 0.11 -4.01 17.21
N PRO A 480 -1.08 -4.47 16.79
CA PRO A 480 -1.21 -5.50 15.76
C PRO A 480 -0.52 -5.07 14.45
N ILE A 481 0.16 -6.00 13.78
CA ILE A 481 0.64 -5.76 12.40
C ILE A 481 -0.60 -5.48 11.54
N PRO A 482 -0.67 -4.36 10.81
CA PRO A 482 -1.81 -4.09 9.95
C PRO A 482 -1.95 -5.19 8.90
N ASP A 483 -3.12 -5.81 8.83
CA ASP A 483 -3.48 -6.72 7.76
C ASP A 483 -4.12 -5.97 6.57
N ILE A 484 -4.25 -6.67 5.44
CA ILE A 484 -4.80 -6.08 4.22
C ILE A 484 -6.22 -5.52 4.40
N ARG A 485 -7.06 -6.13 5.27
CA ARG A 485 -8.42 -5.66 5.56
C ARG A 485 -8.38 -4.41 6.43
N ASP A 486 -7.60 -4.42 7.51
CA ASP A 486 -7.39 -3.23 8.36
C ASP A 486 -6.97 -2.03 7.52
N TYR A 487 -5.96 -2.21 6.68
CA TYR A 487 -5.42 -1.13 5.88
C TYR A 487 -6.42 -0.62 4.83
N CYS A 488 -6.97 -1.53 4.01
CA CYS A 488 -7.79 -1.15 2.87
C CYS A 488 -9.23 -0.75 3.25
N ILE A 489 -9.72 -1.11 4.44
CA ILE A 489 -11.08 -0.81 4.88
C ILE A 489 -11.08 0.31 5.91
N PHE A 490 -10.18 0.28 6.89
CA PHE A 490 -10.17 1.23 8.00
C PHE A 490 -9.09 2.31 7.85
N ARG A 491 -7.81 1.96 7.85
CA ARG A 491 -6.72 2.96 7.94
C ARG A 491 -6.68 3.95 6.78
N SER A 492 -7.18 3.56 5.60
CA SER A 492 -7.30 4.49 4.48
C SER A 492 -8.36 5.58 4.67
N GLU A 493 -9.30 5.43 5.60
CA GLU A 493 -10.42 6.37 5.81
C GLU A 493 -10.49 6.94 7.24
N LEU A 494 -9.92 6.23 8.22
CA LEU A 494 -9.85 6.62 9.62
C LEU A 494 -8.50 7.26 9.94
N SER A 495 -8.50 8.28 10.78
CA SER A 495 -7.31 9.10 11.08
C SER A 495 -6.35 8.47 12.10
N SER A 496 -6.73 7.37 12.75
CA SER A 496 -5.91 6.68 13.74
C SER A 496 -5.96 5.16 13.58
N ALA A 497 -4.92 4.48 14.07
CA ALA A 497 -4.82 3.03 14.02
C ALA A 497 -5.98 2.36 14.76
N VAL A 498 -6.49 1.27 14.19
CA VAL A 498 -7.53 0.44 14.80
C VAL A 498 -6.85 -0.70 15.56
N TYR A 499 -7.24 -0.88 16.83
CA TYR A 499 -6.73 -1.97 17.66
C TYR A 499 -7.58 -3.23 17.42
N HIS A 500 -6.92 -4.39 17.24
CA HIS A 500 -7.54 -5.67 16.86
C HIS A 500 -8.64 -5.58 15.76
N PRO A 501 -8.27 -5.11 14.55
CA PRO A 501 -9.22 -4.89 13.45
C PRO A 501 -9.96 -6.17 13.04
N GLU A 502 -9.39 -7.36 13.28
CA GLU A 502 -10.01 -8.65 13.01
C GLU A 502 -11.37 -8.84 13.68
N GLN A 503 -11.59 -8.20 14.83
CA GLN A 503 -12.80 -8.34 15.64
C GLN A 503 -14.03 -7.66 15.01
N TYR A 504 -13.84 -6.75 14.06
CA TYR A 504 -14.92 -6.07 13.34
C TYR A 504 -15.38 -6.86 12.09
N PHE A 505 -14.60 -7.86 11.66
CA PHE A 505 -14.88 -8.67 10.47
C PHE A 505 -15.43 -10.07 10.77
N ASP A 506 -15.39 -10.52 12.03
CA ASP A 506 -15.73 -11.91 12.40
C ASP A 506 -17.23 -12.13 12.64
N VAL A 507 -17.98 -12.33 11.55
CA VAL A 507 -19.44 -12.56 11.58
C VAL A 507 -19.85 -13.84 12.35
N LYS A 508 -18.92 -14.74 12.70
CA LYS A 508 -19.24 -16.03 13.35
C LYS A 508 -19.51 -15.91 14.85
N VAL A 509 -19.04 -14.84 15.51
CA VAL A 509 -19.06 -14.75 16.97
C VAL A 509 -20.36 -14.11 17.51
N ASN A 510 -20.85 -13.02 16.89
CA ASN A 510 -22.15 -12.38 17.14
C ASN A 510 -22.32 -11.14 16.24
N GLU A 511 -23.21 -11.18 15.24
CA GLU A 511 -23.42 -10.08 14.29
C GLU A 511 -23.79 -8.75 14.97
N LYS A 512 -24.69 -8.78 15.97
CA LYS A 512 -25.11 -7.56 16.70
C LYS A 512 -23.96 -6.95 17.50
N LEU A 513 -23.11 -7.78 18.10
CA LEU A 513 -21.94 -7.31 18.84
C LEU A 513 -20.95 -6.63 17.90
N ASN A 514 -20.73 -7.17 16.71
CA ASN A 514 -19.84 -6.58 15.71
C ASN A 514 -20.38 -5.28 15.14
N GLU A 515 -21.69 -5.20 14.86
CA GLU A 515 -22.32 -3.95 14.46
C GLU A 515 -22.14 -2.88 15.54
N TYR A 516 -22.34 -3.24 16.81
CA TYR A 516 -22.15 -2.33 17.94
C TYR A 516 -20.69 -1.88 18.10
N ARG A 517 -19.72 -2.80 17.99
CA ARG A 517 -18.28 -2.48 18.02
C ARG A 517 -17.89 -1.58 16.85
N SER A 518 -18.35 -1.89 15.64
CA SER A 518 -18.08 -1.09 14.44
C SER A 518 -18.69 0.30 14.54
N ASP A 519 -19.88 0.42 15.13
CA ASP A 519 -20.54 1.69 15.41
C ASP A 519 -19.70 2.56 16.36
N LEU A 520 -19.20 1.98 17.46
CA LEU A 520 -18.28 2.66 18.38
C LEU A 520 -16.99 3.10 17.67
N LEU A 521 -16.43 2.26 16.81
CA LEU A 521 -15.25 2.60 16.02
C LEU A 521 -15.52 3.82 15.12
N MET A 522 -16.65 3.84 14.42
CA MET A 522 -17.04 4.96 13.56
C MET A 522 -17.34 6.24 14.35
N LEU A 523 -17.88 6.12 15.56
CA LEU A 523 -18.17 7.25 16.45
C LEU A 523 -16.92 7.84 17.10
N THR A 524 -15.82 7.09 17.17
CA THR A 524 -14.60 7.52 17.87
C THR A 524 -13.46 7.85 16.92
N HIS A 525 -13.04 6.88 16.09
CA HIS A 525 -11.94 7.02 15.14
C HIS A 525 -12.37 7.74 13.85
N GLY A 526 -13.66 7.61 13.54
CA GLY A 526 -14.33 8.25 12.42
C GLY A 526 -14.99 9.59 12.74
N TRP A 527 -14.87 10.06 13.98
CA TRP A 527 -15.54 11.29 14.42
C TRP A 527 -14.99 12.51 13.69
N ARG A 528 -15.89 13.39 13.25
CA ARG A 528 -15.52 14.61 12.53
C ARG A 528 -16.43 15.75 12.97
N LYS A 529 -15.85 16.82 13.51
CA LYS A 529 -16.48 18.13 13.53
C LYS A 529 -16.32 18.75 12.16
N PHE A 530 -17.43 19.14 11.55
CA PHE A 530 -17.46 19.57 10.17
C PHE A 530 -16.54 20.80 9.94
N ASN A 531 -15.54 20.67 9.05
CA ASN A 531 -14.67 21.77 8.61
C ASN A 531 -14.32 21.60 7.12
N TRP A 532 -15.22 22.04 6.22
CA TRP A 532 -15.06 21.97 4.75
C TRP A 532 -13.78 22.66 4.26
N TYR A 533 -13.36 23.72 4.96
CA TYR A 533 -12.31 24.61 4.49
C TYR A 533 -10.95 23.90 4.45
N TYR A 534 -10.72 22.93 5.34
CA TYR A 534 -9.48 22.16 5.38
C TYR A 534 -9.35 21.18 4.19
N GLU A 535 -10.44 20.51 3.78
CA GLU A 535 -10.44 19.56 2.66
C GLU A 535 -10.29 20.26 1.28
N LEU A 536 -10.77 21.50 1.15
CA LEU A 536 -10.63 22.31 -0.07
C LEU A 536 -9.30 23.06 -0.15
N CYS A 537 -8.83 23.64 0.96
CA CYS A 537 -7.56 24.38 0.94
C CYS A 537 -6.35 23.47 0.69
N HIS A 538 -6.43 22.19 1.06
CA HIS A 538 -5.40 21.20 0.70
C HIS A 538 -5.51 20.69 -0.75
N LYS A 539 -6.66 20.86 -1.42
CA LYS A 539 -6.81 20.54 -2.85
C LYS A 539 -6.41 21.68 -3.79
N LEU A 540 -6.18 22.89 -3.26
CA LEU A 540 -5.93 24.11 -4.06
C LEU A 540 -4.52 24.68 -3.90
N LYS A 541 -3.51 23.81 -4.02
CA LYS A 541 -2.21 24.17 -4.61
C LYS A 541 -1.95 23.26 -5.81
N ALA A 542 -2.81 23.33 -6.83
CA ALA A 542 -2.65 22.60 -8.08
C ALA A 542 -1.66 23.29 -9.04
N ASP A 543 -0.51 23.75 -8.52
CA ASP A 543 0.68 24.09 -9.31
C ASP A 543 1.73 22.97 -9.26
N TYR A 544 1.48 21.90 -8.50
CA TYR A 544 2.32 20.71 -8.54
C TYR A 544 2.03 19.97 -9.85
N ALA A 545 2.86 20.23 -10.86
CA ALA A 545 2.86 19.50 -12.12
C ALA A 545 2.64 18.00 -11.86
N TYR A 546 1.53 17.45 -12.36
CA TYR A 546 1.12 16.04 -12.26
C TYR A 546 2.35 15.11 -12.23
N TYR A 547 2.80 14.71 -11.04
CA TYR A 547 3.88 13.75 -10.90
C TYR A 547 3.29 12.39 -11.14
N ASN A 548 3.64 11.79 -12.27
CA ASN A 548 3.18 10.47 -12.65
C ASN A 548 4.39 9.63 -13.03
N TYR A 549 4.83 8.77 -12.11
CA TYR A 549 5.95 7.85 -12.33
C TYR A 549 5.63 6.76 -13.37
N ASP A 550 4.38 6.62 -13.82
CA ASP A 550 4.03 5.73 -14.92
C ASP A 550 4.50 6.28 -16.28
N LEU A 551 4.78 7.58 -16.36
CA LEU A 551 5.18 8.24 -17.60
C LEU A 551 6.70 8.31 -17.74
N TYR A 552 7.19 7.88 -18.88
CA TYR A 552 8.53 8.17 -19.38
C TYR A 552 8.50 9.49 -20.11
N ARG A 553 9.35 10.43 -19.68
CA ARG A 553 9.42 11.79 -20.22
C ARG A 553 10.76 12.02 -20.88
N GLY A 554 10.73 12.58 -22.08
CA GLY A 554 11.95 12.92 -22.78
C GLY A 554 11.72 13.92 -23.90
N MET A 555 12.82 14.23 -24.57
CA MET A 555 12.86 15.15 -25.70
C MET A 555 13.72 14.56 -26.79
N VAL A 556 13.26 14.68 -28.04
CA VAL A 556 14.04 14.40 -29.24
C VAL A 556 14.58 15.70 -29.78
N THR A 557 15.90 15.77 -29.93
CA THR A 557 16.59 16.97 -30.41
C THR A 557 17.45 16.69 -31.63
N LYS A 558 17.60 17.68 -32.50
CA LYS A 558 18.64 17.73 -33.54
C LYS A 558 19.55 18.90 -33.21
N GLY A 559 20.70 18.62 -32.58
CA GLY A 559 21.53 19.65 -31.97
C GLY A 559 20.87 20.24 -30.71
N LYS A 560 20.54 21.54 -30.71
CA LYS A 560 19.82 22.22 -29.61
C LYS A 560 18.32 22.41 -29.86
N LYS A 561 17.81 22.07 -31.04
CA LYS A 561 16.39 22.27 -31.40
C LYS A 561 15.60 20.98 -31.19
N GLY A 562 14.41 21.09 -30.62
CA GLY A 562 13.46 19.99 -30.56
C GLY A 562 12.98 19.60 -31.95
N VAL A 563 12.71 18.30 -32.16
CA VAL A 563 12.19 17.78 -33.42
C VAL A 563 10.68 17.55 -33.27
N PRO A 564 9.83 18.36 -33.91
CA PRO A 564 8.38 18.25 -33.75
C PRO A 564 7.82 17.00 -34.44
N TYR A 565 6.83 16.37 -33.80
CA TYR A 565 6.09 15.22 -34.32
C TYR A 565 6.95 14.05 -34.83
N ALA A 566 8.13 13.86 -34.24
CA ALA A 566 9.00 12.73 -34.50
C ALA A 566 8.32 11.44 -34.02
N PRO A 567 8.26 10.38 -34.84
CA PRO A 567 7.76 9.08 -34.39
C PRO A 567 8.68 8.52 -33.31
N ILE A 568 8.07 7.93 -32.29
CA ILE A 568 8.74 7.26 -31.18
C ILE A 568 8.24 5.82 -31.11
N ASP A 569 9.16 4.88 -31.24
CA ASP A 569 8.87 3.46 -31.05
C ASP A 569 9.26 3.07 -29.63
N VAL A 570 8.37 2.34 -28.96
CA VAL A 570 8.52 1.91 -27.58
C VAL A 570 8.42 0.40 -27.55
N LEU A 571 9.52 -0.23 -27.14
CA LEU A 571 9.60 -1.66 -26.96
C LEU A 571 9.68 -1.96 -25.48
N SER A 572 8.63 -2.59 -24.94
CA SER A 572 8.62 -3.14 -23.59
C SER A 572 9.07 -4.59 -23.65
N LEU A 573 10.18 -4.88 -22.99
CA LEU A 573 10.82 -6.19 -22.98
C LEU A 573 10.55 -6.91 -21.66
N GLY A 574 9.96 -8.09 -21.74
CA GLY A 574 9.78 -9.03 -20.62
C GLY A 574 9.89 -10.48 -21.10
N ARG A 575 8.99 -11.34 -20.64
CA ARG A 575 8.76 -12.69 -21.21
C ARG A 575 7.92 -12.69 -22.48
N SER A 576 7.36 -11.53 -22.82
CA SER A 576 6.72 -11.26 -24.08
C SER A 576 7.08 -9.81 -24.43
N ILE A 577 7.25 -9.53 -25.72
CA ILE A 577 7.58 -8.18 -26.20
C ILE A 577 6.29 -7.46 -26.54
N THR A 578 6.09 -6.29 -25.95
CA THR A 578 5.00 -5.37 -26.30
C THR A 578 5.56 -4.19 -27.05
N MET A 579 4.91 -3.78 -28.13
CA MET A 579 5.34 -2.66 -28.97
C MET A 579 4.23 -1.62 -29.04
N SER A 580 4.58 -0.37 -28.79
CA SER A 580 3.68 0.77 -28.93
C SER A 580 4.39 1.92 -29.64
N GLU A 581 3.62 2.79 -30.28
CA GLU A 581 4.12 3.93 -31.02
C GLU A 581 3.58 5.23 -30.41
N SER A 582 4.39 6.27 -30.40
CA SER A 582 4.03 7.62 -29.96
C SER A 582 4.69 8.67 -30.86
N LYS A 583 4.45 9.95 -30.57
CA LYS A 583 5.06 11.08 -31.31
C LYS A 583 5.45 12.20 -30.36
N THR A 584 6.43 13.00 -30.75
CA THR A 584 6.76 14.23 -30.02
C THR A 584 5.73 15.35 -30.27
N ASP A 585 5.65 16.30 -29.35
CA ASP A 585 4.90 17.55 -29.50
C ASP A 585 5.63 18.57 -30.41
N GLU A 586 5.08 19.77 -30.55
CA GLU A 586 5.66 20.88 -31.32
C GLU A 586 7.06 21.31 -30.86
N ASN A 587 7.42 21.04 -29.61
CA ASN A 587 8.70 21.38 -29.01
C ASN A 587 9.67 20.19 -28.99
N GLY A 588 9.29 19.05 -29.57
CA GLY A 588 10.07 17.83 -29.58
C GLY A 588 10.04 17.00 -28.29
N ARG A 589 9.13 17.29 -27.36
CA ARG A 589 8.93 16.54 -26.11
C ARG A 589 7.98 15.37 -26.32
N PHE A 590 8.12 14.31 -25.54
CA PHE A 590 7.21 13.18 -25.55
C PHE A 590 6.92 12.67 -24.13
N TRP A 591 5.74 12.06 -23.98
CA TRP A 591 5.29 11.36 -22.78
C TRP A 591 4.76 10.00 -23.19
N ILE A 592 5.28 8.94 -22.58
CA ILE A 592 4.94 7.56 -22.94
C ILE A 592 4.59 6.80 -21.68
N LYS A 593 3.44 6.12 -21.70
CA LYS A 593 3.07 5.10 -20.70
C LYS A 593 3.29 3.72 -21.35
N PRO A 594 4.37 2.99 -21.01
CA PRO A 594 4.65 1.69 -21.61
C PRO A 594 3.57 0.67 -21.24
N GLU A 595 3.23 -0.19 -22.18
CA GLU A 595 2.40 -1.36 -21.93
C GLU A 595 3.29 -2.55 -21.56
N PHE A 596 2.87 -3.32 -20.56
CA PHE A 596 3.54 -4.55 -20.17
C PHE A 596 2.54 -5.69 -20.22
N SER A 597 2.95 -6.81 -20.79
CA SER A 597 2.16 -8.04 -20.83
C SER A 597 2.36 -8.92 -19.60
N GLU A 598 3.44 -8.70 -18.82
CA GLU A 598 3.83 -9.52 -17.67
C GLU A 598 4.61 -8.73 -16.60
N LYS A 599 4.72 -9.31 -15.40
CA LYS A 599 5.29 -8.69 -14.19
C LYS A 599 6.83 -8.62 -14.14
N LEU A 600 7.54 -9.29 -15.03
CA LEU A 600 8.98 -9.56 -14.88
C LEU A 600 9.87 -8.40 -15.35
N SER A 601 10.59 -7.78 -14.41
CA SER A 601 11.76 -6.86 -14.57
C SER A 601 11.86 -6.20 -15.94
N PRO A 602 10.85 -5.42 -16.37
CA PRO A 602 10.78 -5.08 -17.77
C PRO A 602 11.82 -4.01 -18.08
N SER A 603 12.51 -4.19 -19.21
CA SER A 603 13.34 -3.15 -19.78
C SER A 603 12.59 -2.46 -20.90
N ILE A 604 12.79 -1.16 -21.05
CA ILE A 604 12.14 -0.40 -22.12
C ILE A 604 13.19 0.17 -23.03
N ILE A 605 13.01 -0.03 -24.33
CA ILE A 605 13.79 0.62 -25.37
C ILE A 605 12.91 1.65 -26.06
N ILE A 606 13.36 2.90 -26.06
CA ILE A 606 12.73 4.02 -26.78
C ILE A 606 13.62 4.39 -27.95
N SER A 607 13.06 4.40 -29.17
CA SER A 607 13.74 4.75 -30.41
C SER A 607 13.01 5.85 -31.17
N ALA A 608 13.72 6.66 -31.94
CA ALA A 608 13.15 7.68 -32.81
C ALA A 608 13.74 7.57 -34.22
N GLU A 609 13.07 6.86 -35.12
CA GLU A 609 13.51 6.67 -36.51
C GLU A 609 12.38 6.93 -37.52
N ARG A 610 12.70 7.63 -38.61
CA ARG A 610 11.81 7.92 -39.74
C ARG A 610 12.63 7.89 -41.02
N ASN A 611 12.20 7.05 -41.97
CA ASN A 611 12.53 7.04 -43.40
C ASN A 611 13.82 7.77 -43.81
N ASN A 612 14.97 7.13 -43.56
CA ASN A 612 16.28 7.44 -44.18
C ASN A 612 16.95 8.81 -43.93
N GLU A 613 16.47 9.67 -43.00
CA GLU A 613 17.13 10.99 -42.75
C GLU A 613 17.69 11.23 -41.32
N LEU A 614 17.81 10.21 -40.46
CA LEU A 614 18.00 10.44 -39.01
C LEU A 614 19.33 9.98 -38.40
N SER A 615 20.45 10.21 -39.08
CA SER A 615 21.79 10.06 -38.49
C SER A 615 22.19 11.16 -37.49
N ARG A 616 21.28 12.05 -37.06
CA ARG A 616 21.63 13.25 -36.25
C ARG A 616 20.65 13.64 -35.12
N VAL A 617 19.71 12.78 -34.72
CA VAL A 617 18.84 13.09 -33.57
C VAL A 617 19.42 12.56 -32.26
N LYS A 618 18.97 13.10 -31.13
CA LYS A 618 19.33 12.66 -29.80
C LYS A 618 18.07 12.57 -28.95
N ILE A 619 17.86 11.42 -28.33
CA ILE A 619 16.86 11.26 -27.26
C ILE A 619 17.53 11.65 -25.94
N SER A 620 16.91 12.55 -25.19
CA SER A 620 17.29 12.88 -23.82
C SER A 620 16.10 12.66 -22.89
N MET A 621 16.28 11.84 -21.88
CA MET A 621 15.25 11.56 -20.88
C MET A 621 15.35 12.57 -19.73
N GLU A 622 14.19 13.01 -19.24
CA GLU A 622 14.08 13.85 -18.05
C GLU A 622 14.17 13.01 -16.75
N ASP A 623 14.09 11.68 -16.85
CA ASP A 623 14.09 10.74 -15.72
C ASP A 623 15.35 10.79 -14.84
N LYS A 624 16.51 11.22 -15.36
CA LYS A 624 17.74 11.38 -14.54
C LYS A 624 17.62 12.46 -13.47
N GLU A 625 16.66 13.38 -13.59
CA GLU A 625 16.34 14.36 -12.54
C GLU A 625 15.30 13.83 -11.54
N LEU A 626 14.55 12.76 -11.87
CA LEU A 626 13.64 12.07 -10.95
C LEU A 626 14.40 11.18 -9.95
N GLU A 627 15.53 10.58 -10.35
CA GLU A 627 16.43 9.84 -9.44
C GLU A 627 17.09 10.75 -8.39
N LYS A 628 17.36 12.03 -8.70
CA LYS A 628 17.79 13.02 -7.70
C LYS A 628 16.66 13.49 -6.79
N ARG A 629 15.40 13.18 -7.14
CA ARG A 629 14.17 13.51 -6.42
C ARG A 629 13.58 12.31 -5.68
N ASP A 630 14.43 11.41 -5.18
CA ASP A 630 14.12 10.61 -3.97
C ASP A 630 13.63 11.50 -2.80
N SER A 631 13.85 12.82 -2.94
CA SER A 631 13.27 13.89 -2.16
C SER A 631 11.76 14.12 -2.33
N VAL A 632 10.96 13.40 -3.13
CA VAL A 632 9.51 13.68 -3.17
C VAL A 632 8.88 13.43 -1.79
N VAL A 633 9.19 12.29 -1.17
CA VAL A 633 8.78 12.00 0.21
C VAL A 633 9.39 13.02 1.18
N GLN A 634 10.69 13.32 1.04
CA GLN A 634 11.38 14.31 1.89
C GLN A 634 10.77 15.72 1.79
N PHE A 635 10.49 16.19 0.58
CA PHE A 635 9.84 17.45 0.25
C PHE A 635 8.42 17.51 0.85
N PHE A 636 7.67 16.41 0.79
CA PHE A 636 6.38 16.32 1.48
C PHE A 636 6.51 16.48 3.01
N TYR A 637 7.55 15.89 3.62
CA TYR A 637 7.83 16.05 5.05
C TYR A 637 8.37 17.43 5.42
N ASP A 638 9.21 18.03 4.57
CA ASP A 638 9.89 19.30 4.84
C ASP A 638 9.00 20.51 4.56
N GLU A 639 8.17 20.49 3.50
CA GLU A 639 7.30 21.62 3.13
C GLU A 639 5.87 21.49 3.65
N LEU A 640 5.21 20.32 3.60
CA LEU A 640 3.76 20.23 3.85
C LEU A 640 3.39 19.98 5.32
N LEU A 641 4.12 19.13 6.04
CA LEU A 641 3.83 18.81 7.45
C LEU A 641 4.00 20.00 8.44
N PRO A 642 5.03 20.85 8.32
CA PRO A 642 5.16 22.04 9.18
C PRO A 642 4.08 23.09 8.93
N HIS A 643 3.49 23.13 7.73
CA HIS A 643 2.37 24.01 7.41
C HIS A 643 1.04 23.47 7.94
N VAL A 644 0.84 22.14 7.93
CA VAL A 644 -0.29 21.44 8.57
C VAL A 644 -0.30 21.68 10.09
N HIS A 645 0.84 21.59 10.75
CA HIS A 645 0.94 21.83 12.19
C HIS A 645 0.69 23.30 12.57
N ARG A 646 1.18 24.27 11.77
CA ARG A 646 0.89 25.70 11.98
C ARG A 646 -0.59 26.04 11.78
N HIS A 647 -1.23 25.49 10.74
CA HIS A 647 -2.63 25.78 10.45
C HIS A 647 -3.60 25.06 11.39
N LYS A 648 -3.22 23.89 11.95
CA LYS A 648 -3.98 23.28 13.04
C LYS A 648 -4.04 24.17 14.30
N VAL A 649 -3.01 24.98 14.56
CA VAL A 649 -2.97 25.87 15.74
C VAL A 649 -3.70 27.19 15.46
N ASP A 650 -3.53 27.81 14.28
CA ASP A 650 -4.16 29.09 13.95
C ASP A 650 -5.68 29.01 13.72
N LEU A 651 -6.20 27.86 13.27
CA LEU A 651 -7.65 27.66 13.01
C LEU A 651 -8.51 27.62 14.28
N TYR A 652 -7.93 27.37 15.44
CA TYR A 652 -8.65 27.46 16.71
C TYR A 652 -8.72 28.90 17.24
N GLU A 653 -7.95 29.85 16.70
CA GLU A 653 -7.81 31.17 17.33
C GLU A 653 -8.53 32.33 16.61
N LYS A 654 -8.74 32.38 15.28
CA LYS A 654 -9.32 33.58 14.62
C LYS A 654 -10.22 33.33 13.39
N PRO A 655 -11.56 33.45 13.50
CA PRO A 655 -12.52 33.13 12.43
C PRO A 655 -12.91 34.29 11.50
N GLY A 656 -11.99 35.18 11.09
CA GLY A 656 -12.40 36.35 10.30
C GLY A 656 -11.35 36.97 9.40
N LYS A 657 -11.18 36.43 8.17
CA LYS A 657 -10.71 37.15 6.96
C LYS A 657 -10.67 36.22 5.74
N THR A 658 -11.78 36.09 5.02
CA THR A 658 -11.95 35.22 3.84
C THR A 658 -12.15 35.97 2.52
N ASP A 659 -12.06 37.31 2.49
CA ASP A 659 -12.45 38.09 1.30
C ASP A 659 -11.35 38.37 0.26
N SER A 660 -10.07 38.07 0.54
CA SER A 660 -8.97 38.54 -0.31
C SER A 660 -8.57 37.61 -1.48
N LEU A 661 -9.16 36.42 -1.63
CA LEU A 661 -8.70 35.38 -2.57
C LEU A 661 -9.42 35.35 -3.94
N PHE A 662 -10.44 36.16 -4.16
CA PHE A 662 -11.32 36.06 -5.35
C PHE A 662 -10.80 36.69 -6.66
N LYS A 663 -9.56 37.23 -6.71
CA LYS A 663 -9.12 38.12 -7.81
C LYS A 663 -8.20 37.53 -8.88
N LEU A 664 -7.97 36.22 -8.96
CA LEU A 664 -6.86 35.69 -9.77
C LEU A 664 -7.18 34.58 -10.78
N TRP A 665 -8.44 34.37 -11.16
CA TRP A 665 -8.82 33.27 -12.06
C TRP A 665 -9.30 33.77 -13.42
N ASP A 666 -8.38 33.90 -14.37
CA ASP A 666 -8.74 33.95 -15.78
C ASP A 666 -7.60 33.40 -16.67
N THR A 667 -7.61 32.10 -17.00
CA THR A 667 -6.94 31.56 -18.20
C THR A 667 -7.47 30.17 -18.60
N LYS A 668 -7.53 29.95 -19.91
CA LYS A 668 -8.23 28.89 -20.67
C LYS A 668 -7.57 27.49 -20.62
N TYR A 669 -8.41 26.47 -20.69
CA TYR A 669 -8.10 25.03 -20.86
C TYR A 669 -7.75 24.66 -22.31
N ILE A 670 -6.84 23.70 -22.52
CA ILE A 670 -6.62 23.01 -23.81
C ILE A 670 -7.08 21.56 -23.69
N ALA A 671 -7.84 21.10 -24.68
CA ALA A 671 -8.54 19.82 -24.74
C ALA A 671 -7.64 18.62 -25.10
N GLU A 672 -8.00 17.45 -24.58
CA GLU A 672 -7.45 16.13 -24.91
C GLU A 672 -7.71 15.76 -26.40
N ILE A 673 -6.72 15.13 -27.05
CA ILE A 673 -6.84 14.58 -28.41
C ILE A 673 -6.69 13.06 -28.33
N PHE A 674 -7.73 12.34 -28.77
CA PHE A 674 -7.68 10.90 -29.08
C PHE A 674 -6.94 10.66 -30.40
N VAL A 675 -6.15 9.58 -30.51
CA VAL A 675 -5.68 9.08 -31.80
C VAL A 675 -5.96 7.59 -31.96
N MET A 676 -6.65 7.30 -33.07
CA MET A 676 -7.09 5.99 -33.57
C MET A 676 -5.92 5.16 -34.12
N GLY A 677 -5.93 3.85 -33.84
CA GLY A 677 -5.02 2.88 -34.45
C GLY A 677 -5.32 2.62 -35.93
N ASN A 678 -4.30 2.24 -36.71
CA ASN A 678 -4.49 1.73 -38.06
C ASN A 678 -3.44 0.66 -38.47
N ARG A 679 -3.99 -0.46 -38.98
CA ARG A 679 -3.48 -1.60 -39.79
C ARG A 679 -1.97 -1.72 -40.13
N SER A 680 -1.36 -2.88 -39.83
CA SER A 680 0.04 -3.23 -40.19
C SER A 680 0.22 -3.75 -41.63
N ARG A 681 1.34 -3.38 -42.28
CA ARG A 681 1.90 -3.98 -43.51
C ARG A 681 2.95 -5.05 -43.16
N ASN A 682 3.28 -5.93 -44.12
CA ASN A 682 4.13 -7.13 -43.94
C ASN A 682 5.63 -6.76 -43.90
N ARG A 683 6.32 -7.02 -42.78
CA ARG A 683 7.67 -6.51 -42.46
C ARG A 683 8.78 -7.19 -43.27
N LEU A 684 8.71 -8.51 -43.41
CA LEU A 684 9.72 -9.30 -44.15
C LEU A 684 9.84 -8.85 -45.62
N GLU A 685 8.70 -8.57 -46.28
CA GLU A 685 8.68 -8.14 -47.69
C GLU A 685 9.32 -6.75 -47.92
N GLU A 686 9.11 -5.80 -47.02
CA GLU A 686 9.75 -4.47 -47.10
C GLU A 686 11.26 -4.56 -46.85
N SER A 687 11.65 -5.37 -45.86
CA SER A 687 13.06 -5.64 -45.53
C SER A 687 13.80 -6.30 -46.70
N LEU A 688 13.20 -7.32 -47.32
CA LEU A 688 13.79 -7.97 -48.50
C LEU A 688 13.93 -6.98 -49.65
N ARG A 689 12.93 -6.15 -49.95
CA ARG A 689 13.04 -5.10 -50.99
C ARG A 689 14.18 -4.11 -50.74
N LYS A 690 14.49 -3.82 -49.47
CA LYS A 690 15.58 -2.92 -49.08
C LYS A 690 16.96 -3.52 -49.37
N TYR A 691 17.18 -4.80 -49.06
CA TYR A 691 18.53 -5.41 -49.10
C TYR A 691 18.79 -6.32 -50.33
N SER A 692 17.76 -6.73 -51.09
CA SER A 692 17.87 -7.71 -52.19
C SER A 692 18.26 -7.13 -53.56
N ALA A 693 19.46 -6.56 -53.66
CA ALA A 693 20.08 -6.26 -54.96
C ALA A 693 21.21 -7.25 -55.34
N GLY A 694 21.32 -8.40 -54.64
CA GLY A 694 22.37 -9.39 -54.82
C GLY A 694 21.94 -10.82 -54.45
N SER A 695 22.90 -11.75 -54.37
CA SER A 695 22.64 -13.16 -54.03
C SER A 695 22.11 -13.28 -52.59
N THR A 696 20.83 -13.60 -52.48
CA THR A 696 20.13 -13.87 -51.22
C THR A 696 19.89 -15.37 -51.10
N TYR A 697 20.37 -15.97 -50.02
CA TYR A 697 19.96 -17.30 -49.60
C TYR A 697 18.93 -17.10 -48.50
N LEU A 698 17.68 -17.51 -48.74
CA LEU A 698 16.53 -17.24 -47.86
C LEU A 698 15.86 -18.56 -47.52
N LEU A 699 15.55 -18.74 -46.23
CA LEU A 699 14.59 -19.72 -45.75
C LEU A 699 13.42 -18.94 -45.13
N THR A 700 12.23 -19.15 -45.69
CA THR A 700 10.97 -18.64 -45.16
C THR A 700 10.23 -19.73 -44.38
N GLU A 701 9.15 -19.38 -43.69
CA GLU A 701 8.30 -20.34 -42.99
C GLU A 701 7.85 -21.51 -43.89
N ASP A 702 7.56 -21.25 -45.17
CA ASP A 702 7.15 -22.26 -46.14
C ASP A 702 8.28 -23.25 -46.47
N ASP A 703 9.54 -22.82 -46.36
CA ASP A 703 10.73 -23.64 -46.64
C ASP A 703 11.16 -24.52 -45.46
N LEU A 704 10.71 -24.20 -44.24
CA LEU A 704 11.13 -24.84 -42.98
C LEU A 704 10.30 -26.10 -42.62
N GLY A 705 9.27 -26.43 -43.40
CA GLY A 705 8.65 -27.78 -43.41
C GLY A 705 7.99 -28.26 -42.11
N GLY A 706 7.71 -27.38 -41.15
CA GLY A 706 7.06 -27.73 -39.87
C GLY A 706 7.92 -28.52 -38.88
N GLU A 707 9.17 -28.83 -39.21
CA GLU A 707 10.13 -29.42 -38.27
C GLU A 707 10.79 -28.33 -37.40
N LEU A 708 10.97 -28.63 -36.12
CA LEU A 708 11.62 -27.72 -35.17
C LEU A 708 13.14 -27.81 -35.36
N LEU A 709 13.72 -26.82 -36.04
CA LEU A 709 15.15 -26.73 -36.34
C LEU A 709 15.81 -25.71 -35.41
N ASP A 710 16.99 -26.05 -34.91
CA ASP A 710 17.84 -25.11 -34.15
C ASP A 710 18.58 -24.13 -35.07
N MET A 711 19.12 -23.04 -34.50
CA MET A 711 19.83 -22.03 -35.27
C MET A 711 21.01 -22.57 -36.07
N GLU A 712 21.72 -23.57 -35.55
CA GLU A 712 22.89 -24.13 -36.22
C GLU A 712 22.47 -24.89 -37.49
N SER A 713 21.41 -25.69 -37.39
CA SER A 713 20.78 -26.35 -38.53
C SER A 713 20.25 -25.36 -39.55
N LEU A 714 19.59 -24.28 -39.10
CA LEU A 714 19.07 -23.22 -39.96
C LEU A 714 20.18 -22.49 -40.73
N VAL A 715 21.28 -22.13 -40.06
CA VAL A 715 22.43 -21.47 -40.69
C VAL A 715 23.13 -22.40 -41.70
N ASN A 716 23.25 -23.69 -41.38
CA ASN A 716 23.82 -24.69 -42.28
C ASN A 716 22.91 -24.94 -43.50
N GLN A 717 21.59 -24.91 -43.33
CA GLN A 717 20.61 -25.12 -44.41
C GLN A 717 20.47 -23.94 -45.38
N LEU A 718 20.90 -22.73 -45.01
CA LEU A 718 20.94 -21.59 -45.95
C LEU A 718 21.75 -21.88 -47.22
N GLY A 719 22.65 -22.87 -47.22
CA GLY A 719 23.42 -23.26 -48.42
C GLY A 719 24.43 -22.21 -48.87
N ALA A 720 24.71 -21.19 -48.03
CA ALA A 720 25.60 -20.07 -48.34
C ALA A 720 27.08 -20.33 -47.99
N GLY A 721 27.42 -21.54 -47.55
CA GLY A 721 28.76 -21.93 -47.07
C GLY A 721 29.13 -21.28 -45.73
N LEU A 722 28.14 -21.05 -44.87
CA LEU A 722 28.33 -20.52 -43.52
C LEU A 722 28.61 -21.68 -42.56
N TYR A 723 29.52 -21.46 -41.62
CA TYR A 723 29.83 -22.39 -40.53
C TYR A 723 29.88 -21.62 -39.22
N ILE A 724 29.66 -22.33 -38.11
CA ILE A 724 29.84 -21.77 -36.78
C ILE A 724 31.16 -22.29 -36.21
N GLU A 725 32.07 -21.40 -35.86
CA GLU A 725 33.35 -21.76 -35.24
C GLU A 725 33.72 -20.70 -34.20
N ASN A 726 34.17 -21.12 -33.01
CA ASN A 726 34.52 -20.24 -31.89
C ASN A 726 33.42 -19.20 -31.57
N ASP A 727 32.17 -19.66 -31.55
CA ASP A 727 30.99 -18.85 -31.23
C ASP A 727 30.76 -17.68 -32.20
N ARG A 728 31.16 -17.83 -33.47
CA ARG A 728 30.94 -16.85 -34.54
C ARG A 728 30.46 -17.52 -35.82
N VAL A 729 29.59 -16.83 -36.56
CA VAL A 729 29.22 -17.24 -37.92
C VAL A 729 30.34 -16.81 -38.86
N ILE A 730 30.95 -17.76 -39.56
CA ILE A 730 32.09 -17.53 -40.45
C ILE A 730 31.83 -18.08 -41.85
N LYS A 731 32.56 -17.54 -42.83
CA LYS A 731 32.54 -18.00 -44.22
C LYS A 731 33.96 -18.16 -44.77
N PRO A 732 34.27 -19.25 -45.50
CA PRO A 732 35.53 -19.38 -46.22
C PRO A 732 35.58 -18.40 -47.38
N SER A 733 36.62 -17.56 -47.43
CA SER A 733 36.86 -16.61 -48.52
C SER A 733 38.36 -16.47 -48.77
N GLY A 734 38.83 -16.90 -49.95
CA GLY A 734 40.23 -16.73 -50.36
C GLY A 734 41.28 -17.40 -49.44
N GLY A 735 40.97 -18.58 -48.87
CA GLY A 735 41.88 -19.31 -47.97
C GLY A 735 41.93 -18.79 -46.53
N LYS A 736 41.06 -17.84 -46.16
CA LYS A 736 40.84 -17.37 -44.78
C LYS A 736 39.36 -17.47 -44.41
N TYR A 737 39.08 -17.51 -43.11
CA TYR A 737 37.73 -17.45 -42.57
C TYR A 737 37.38 -16.01 -42.20
N ILE A 738 36.24 -15.51 -42.69
CA ILE A 738 35.75 -14.15 -42.44
C ILE A 738 34.50 -14.25 -41.56
N SER A 739 34.44 -13.42 -40.51
CA SER A 739 33.27 -13.32 -39.63
C SER A 739 32.13 -12.61 -40.36
N ILE A 740 30.93 -13.19 -40.32
CA ILE A 740 29.71 -12.63 -40.88
C ILE A 740 28.93 -11.93 -39.76
N PRO A 741 28.61 -10.64 -39.90
CA PRO A 741 27.78 -9.94 -38.91
C PRO A 741 26.34 -10.48 -38.90
N ILE A 742 25.76 -10.49 -37.69
CA ILE A 742 24.40 -10.95 -37.44
C ILE A 742 23.48 -9.73 -37.31
N VAL A 743 22.32 -9.79 -37.95
CA VAL A 743 21.29 -8.76 -37.93
C VAL A 743 19.97 -9.41 -37.55
N LEU A 744 19.40 -9.01 -36.43
CA LEU A 744 18.15 -9.53 -35.91
C LEU A 744 17.08 -8.45 -35.98
N ASN A 745 15.98 -8.70 -36.69
CA ASN A 745 14.87 -7.75 -36.85
C ASN A 745 15.35 -6.36 -37.29
N GLU A 746 16.27 -6.32 -38.27
CA GLU A 746 16.93 -5.11 -38.80
C GLU A 746 17.91 -4.43 -37.82
N ILE A 747 18.22 -5.06 -36.69
CA ILE A 747 19.19 -4.57 -35.72
C ILE A 747 20.48 -5.38 -35.87
N GLN A 748 21.54 -4.72 -36.34
CA GLN A 748 22.87 -5.32 -36.34
C GLN A 748 23.36 -5.54 -34.91
N LEU A 749 23.75 -6.77 -34.60
CA LEU A 749 24.36 -7.15 -33.34
C LEU A 749 25.88 -7.03 -33.50
N ASN A 750 26.47 -6.01 -32.88
CA ASN A 750 27.92 -5.75 -32.96
C ASN A 750 28.65 -6.61 -31.94
N ASP A 751 29.71 -7.31 -32.38
CA ASP A 751 30.48 -8.29 -31.59
C ASP A 751 29.66 -9.48 -31.04
N ALA A 752 28.45 -9.69 -31.57
CA ALA A 752 27.57 -10.75 -31.12
C ALA A 752 28.17 -12.12 -31.39
N THR A 753 28.12 -12.95 -30.36
CA THR A 753 28.46 -14.35 -30.49
C THR A 753 27.25 -15.16 -30.93
N PHE A 754 27.48 -16.29 -31.59
CA PHE A 754 26.41 -17.16 -32.08
C PHE A 754 25.48 -17.61 -30.94
N SER A 755 26.03 -17.81 -29.74
CA SER A 755 25.31 -18.15 -28.51
C SER A 755 24.24 -17.11 -28.13
N GLU A 756 24.38 -15.85 -28.54
CA GLU A 756 23.37 -14.80 -28.30
C GLU A 756 22.10 -14.96 -29.15
N ILE A 757 22.14 -15.78 -30.20
CA ILE A 757 20.98 -16.09 -31.05
C ILE A 757 20.63 -17.58 -31.05
N ALA A 758 21.49 -18.44 -30.49
CA ALA A 758 21.33 -19.90 -30.53
C ALA A 758 20.04 -20.42 -29.87
N PHE A 759 19.38 -19.61 -29.02
CA PHE A 759 18.09 -19.97 -28.42
C PHE A 759 16.90 -19.79 -29.39
N LEU A 760 17.10 -19.16 -30.54
CA LEU A 760 16.07 -19.06 -31.58
C LEU A 760 15.92 -20.41 -32.30
N SER A 761 14.72 -20.69 -32.77
CA SER A 761 14.38 -21.91 -33.50
C SER A 761 13.37 -21.60 -34.60
N SER A 762 13.14 -22.55 -35.51
CA SER A 762 12.27 -22.37 -36.68
C SER A 762 10.83 -21.94 -36.33
N ASP A 763 10.33 -22.25 -35.12
CA ASP A 763 9.03 -21.82 -34.63
C ASP A 763 8.98 -20.33 -34.21
N LEU A 764 10.12 -19.76 -33.83
CA LEU A 764 10.25 -18.35 -33.41
C LEU A 764 10.66 -17.41 -34.55
N ILE A 765 11.06 -17.96 -35.69
CA ILE A 765 11.63 -17.22 -36.84
C ILE A 765 10.60 -17.15 -37.97
N GLU A 766 10.36 -15.93 -38.45
CA GLU A 766 9.55 -15.63 -39.65
C GLU A 766 10.36 -15.86 -40.93
N GLY A 767 11.66 -15.59 -40.89
CA GLY A 767 12.59 -15.93 -41.95
C GLY A 767 14.04 -15.71 -41.56
N ILE A 768 14.96 -16.40 -42.22
CA ILE A 768 16.40 -16.22 -42.07
C ILE A 768 17.02 -16.12 -43.45
N ALA A 769 17.94 -15.18 -43.64
CA ALA A 769 18.62 -15.00 -44.91
C ALA A 769 20.09 -14.62 -44.74
N TYR A 770 20.93 -15.13 -45.62
CA TYR A 770 22.25 -14.54 -45.86
C TYR A 770 22.17 -13.65 -47.09
N VAL A 771 22.50 -12.37 -46.91
CA VAL A 771 22.39 -11.36 -47.96
C VAL A 771 23.78 -10.79 -48.25
N LYS A 772 24.19 -10.80 -49.52
CA LYS A 772 25.44 -10.18 -49.99
C LYS A 772 25.13 -9.17 -51.09
N GLY A 773 25.65 -7.95 -50.97
CA GLY A 773 25.47 -6.91 -51.98
C GLY A 773 26.00 -5.55 -51.55
N GLY A 774 26.10 -4.62 -52.50
CA GLY A 774 26.62 -3.26 -52.27
C GLY A 774 25.88 -2.52 -51.15
N VAL A 775 24.55 -2.66 -51.10
CA VAL A 775 23.70 -2.04 -50.06
C VAL A 775 24.05 -2.57 -48.66
N VAL A 776 24.14 -3.89 -48.50
CA VAL A 776 24.53 -4.54 -47.23
C VAL A 776 25.91 -4.06 -46.77
N SER A 777 26.89 -4.01 -47.68
CA SER A 777 28.24 -3.55 -47.34
C SER A 777 28.34 -2.06 -47.00
N SER A 778 27.38 -1.25 -47.43
CA SER A 778 27.31 0.19 -47.16
C SER A 778 26.51 0.54 -45.91
N GLU A 779 25.54 -0.30 -45.52
CA GLU A 779 24.62 -0.03 -44.42
C GLU A 779 25.01 -0.74 -43.12
N LEU A 780 25.75 -1.84 -43.19
CA LEU A 780 26.10 -2.69 -42.05
C LEU A 780 27.61 -2.76 -41.85
N ASP A 781 28.04 -2.53 -40.61
CA ASP A 781 29.46 -2.46 -40.26
C ASP A 781 30.10 -3.86 -40.37
N GLY A 782 31.28 -3.97 -40.98
CA GLY A 782 31.93 -5.27 -41.21
C GLY A 782 31.21 -6.22 -42.20
N ALA A 783 30.12 -5.82 -42.85
CA ALA A 783 29.33 -6.67 -43.76
C ALA A 783 29.83 -6.66 -45.22
N GLN A 784 31.13 -6.44 -45.46
CA GLN A 784 31.72 -6.42 -46.80
C GLN A 784 31.51 -7.75 -47.56
N ASP A 785 31.46 -8.84 -46.81
CA ASP A 785 31.21 -10.19 -47.31
C ASP A 785 29.79 -10.69 -47.02
N GLY A 786 28.83 -9.78 -46.79
CA GLY A 786 27.43 -10.09 -46.52
C GLY A 786 27.10 -10.16 -45.03
N ALA A 787 25.82 -10.31 -44.71
CA ALA A 787 25.30 -10.38 -43.34
C ALA A 787 24.26 -11.49 -43.20
N LEU A 788 24.17 -12.08 -42.01
CA LEU A 788 23.12 -13.01 -41.63
C LEU A 788 21.94 -12.24 -41.03
N MET A 789 20.83 -12.18 -41.75
CA MET A 789 19.58 -11.52 -41.38
C MET A 789 18.60 -12.53 -40.79
N ILE A 790 18.01 -12.21 -39.64
CA ILE A 790 17.03 -13.05 -38.94
C ILE A 790 15.80 -12.19 -38.63
N TRP A 791 14.61 -12.62 -39.06
CA TRP A 791 13.34 -12.01 -38.71
C TRP A 791 12.56 -12.94 -37.81
N THR A 792 12.04 -12.45 -36.69
CA THR A 792 11.28 -13.27 -35.73
C THR A 792 9.78 -13.10 -35.93
N LYS A 793 9.01 -14.16 -35.70
CA LYS A 793 7.54 -14.07 -35.65
C LYS A 793 7.10 -13.09 -34.56
N LYS A 794 5.93 -12.47 -34.73
CA LYS A 794 5.36 -11.58 -33.72
C LYS A 794 5.25 -12.31 -32.37
N GLY A 795 5.93 -11.80 -31.34
CA GLY A 795 5.89 -12.36 -29.98
C GLY A 795 7.12 -13.15 -29.53
N SER A 796 8.14 -13.35 -30.38
CA SER A 796 9.38 -14.05 -30.00
C SER A 796 10.33 -13.14 -29.20
N ASN A 797 10.75 -13.56 -28.00
CA ASN A 797 11.65 -12.77 -27.14
C ASN A 797 13.10 -12.85 -27.61
N VAL A 798 13.80 -11.70 -27.68
CA VAL A 798 15.27 -11.66 -27.73
C VAL A 798 15.77 -10.58 -26.78
N ASN A 799 16.68 -10.96 -25.88
CA ASN A 799 17.35 -10.05 -24.95
C ASN A 799 18.60 -9.50 -25.65
N VAL A 800 18.66 -8.19 -25.91
CA VAL A 800 19.85 -7.54 -26.48
C VAL A 800 20.31 -6.44 -25.53
N GLU A 801 21.51 -6.58 -24.96
CA GLU A 801 22.15 -5.48 -24.24
C GLU A 801 22.72 -4.47 -25.24
N ALA A 802 22.00 -3.36 -25.45
CA ALA A 802 22.46 -2.27 -26.30
C ALA A 802 23.21 -1.20 -25.48
N LYS A 803 24.47 -0.94 -25.81
CA LYS A 803 25.14 0.31 -25.41
C LYS A 803 24.44 1.50 -26.07
N GLU A 804 24.26 2.59 -25.31
CA GLU A 804 23.59 3.84 -25.73
C GLU A 804 24.06 4.33 -27.12
N LYS A 805 23.27 4.07 -28.18
CA LYS A 805 23.38 4.76 -29.47
C LYS A 805 22.56 6.05 -29.39
N ARG A 806 22.99 7.10 -30.11
CA ARG A 806 22.43 8.48 -30.02
C ARG A 806 20.90 8.58 -30.19
N ASN A 807 20.26 7.60 -30.84
CA ASN A 807 18.82 7.58 -31.12
C ASN A 807 18.03 6.57 -30.27
N LYS A 808 18.67 5.89 -29.30
CA LYS A 808 18.04 4.82 -28.50
C LYS A 808 18.30 5.04 -27.01
N PHE A 809 17.26 4.88 -26.19
CA PHE A 809 17.35 4.93 -24.73
C PHE A 809 16.85 3.61 -24.14
N THR A 810 17.59 3.05 -23.17
CA THR A 810 17.21 1.85 -22.44
C THR A 810 17.01 2.16 -20.96
N SER A 811 15.85 1.79 -20.40
CA SER A 811 15.53 1.95 -18.97
C SER A 811 15.38 0.60 -18.29
N ASN A 812 16.00 0.46 -17.11
CA ASN A 812 15.82 -0.62 -16.15
C ASN A 812 15.24 -0.10 -14.81
N ARG A 813 14.25 0.80 -14.91
CA ARG A 813 13.63 1.49 -13.75
C ARG A 813 13.09 0.53 -12.68
N TYR A 814 12.59 -0.64 -13.09
CA TYR A 814 12.07 -1.65 -12.18
C TYR A 814 13.13 -2.69 -11.85
N GLY A 815 13.44 -2.83 -10.57
CA GLY A 815 14.44 -3.78 -10.09
C GLY A 815 14.05 -5.24 -10.37
N ARG A 816 15.06 -6.14 -10.41
CA ARG A 816 14.81 -7.58 -10.55
C ARG A 816 14.11 -8.12 -9.31
N VAL A 817 13.08 -8.94 -9.50
CA VAL A 817 12.43 -9.68 -8.40
C VAL A 817 13.24 -10.92 -8.08
N TYR A 818 13.75 -11.03 -6.85
CA TYR A 818 14.48 -12.23 -6.40
C TYR A 818 13.51 -13.26 -5.82
N LYS A 819 13.90 -14.54 -5.84
CA LYS A 819 13.21 -15.59 -5.10
C LYS A 819 13.75 -15.67 -3.68
N TYR A 820 12.87 -15.83 -2.71
CA TYR A 820 13.27 -16.10 -1.33
C TYR A 820 14.01 -17.43 -1.23
N TYR A 821 15.12 -17.45 -0.51
CA TYR A 821 15.90 -18.66 -0.32
C TYR A 821 15.22 -19.59 0.70
N SER A 822 14.94 -20.82 0.29
CA SER A 822 14.47 -21.90 1.16
C SER A 822 15.36 -23.14 0.94
N PRO A 823 16.07 -23.62 1.98
CA PRO A 823 16.92 -24.80 1.88
C PRO A 823 16.07 -26.05 1.68
N LYS A 824 16.67 -27.07 1.06
CA LYS A 824 16.05 -28.37 0.82
C LYS A 824 16.75 -29.43 1.65
N TYR A 825 16.28 -29.67 2.88
CA TYR A 825 16.80 -30.75 3.75
C TYR A 825 16.46 -32.17 3.27
N SER A 826 16.36 -32.41 1.96
CA SER A 826 16.17 -33.74 1.37
C SER A 826 17.44 -34.61 1.42
N ILE A 827 18.61 -34.04 1.73
CA ILE A 827 19.91 -34.73 1.76
C ILE A 827 20.36 -34.91 3.21
N LYS A 828 20.82 -36.11 3.59
CA LYS A 828 21.28 -36.44 4.96
C LYS A 828 22.36 -35.50 5.49
N ASP A 829 23.23 -35.00 4.60
CA ASP A 829 24.34 -34.10 4.96
C ASP A 829 23.87 -32.69 5.33
N GLU A 830 22.77 -32.19 4.74
CA GLU A 830 22.19 -30.89 5.13
C GLU A 830 21.41 -30.99 6.44
N ILE A 831 20.71 -32.11 6.68
CA ILE A 831 20.05 -32.38 7.97
C ILE A 831 21.08 -32.43 9.10
N ASN A 832 22.25 -33.03 8.86
CA ASN A 832 23.31 -33.17 9.85
C ASN A 832 24.35 -32.03 9.81
N SER A 833 24.11 -30.96 9.04
CA SER A 833 25.05 -29.85 8.92
C SER A 833 25.34 -29.24 10.30
N PRO A 834 26.63 -29.06 10.67
CA PRO A 834 27.02 -28.45 11.95
C PRO A 834 26.76 -26.94 11.99
N VAL A 835 26.46 -26.33 10.84
CA VAL A 835 26.08 -24.91 10.76
C VAL A 835 24.59 -24.78 11.07
N PRO A 836 24.20 -24.07 12.15
CA PRO A 836 22.79 -23.92 12.52
C PRO A 836 22.03 -22.98 11.57
N ASP A 837 20.85 -23.40 11.13
CA ASP A 837 19.87 -22.62 10.38
C ASP A 837 19.08 -21.72 11.33
N ASN A 838 19.54 -20.47 11.47
CA ASN A 838 18.89 -19.47 12.32
C ASN A 838 17.94 -18.54 11.55
N ARG A 839 17.31 -19.02 10.48
CA ARG A 839 16.31 -18.24 9.73
C ARG A 839 15.10 -17.93 10.61
N ILE A 840 14.75 -16.65 10.66
CA ILE A 840 13.57 -16.16 11.40
C ILE A 840 12.30 -16.30 10.57
N THR A 841 12.39 -15.98 9.28
CA THR A 841 11.37 -16.34 8.29
C THR A 841 11.82 -17.64 7.62
N VAL A 842 11.09 -18.74 7.85
CA VAL A 842 11.42 -20.05 7.25
C VAL A 842 10.82 -20.22 5.86
N LEU A 843 9.76 -19.45 5.56
CA LEU A 843 9.12 -19.38 4.24
C LEU A 843 8.61 -17.97 3.96
N TRP A 844 8.87 -17.48 2.75
CA TRP A 844 8.19 -16.33 2.15
C TRP A 844 7.80 -16.73 0.73
N GLU A 845 6.51 -16.89 0.50
CA GLU A 845 5.92 -17.14 -0.82
C GLU A 845 5.15 -15.90 -1.25
N ASN A 846 5.59 -15.27 -2.33
CA ASN A 846 5.03 -14.01 -2.81
C ASN A 846 4.04 -14.21 -3.97
N ASN A 847 3.84 -15.43 -4.47
CA ASN A 847 2.92 -15.66 -5.58
C ASN A 847 2.21 -17.01 -5.45
N LEU A 848 1.43 -17.14 -4.36
CA LEU A 848 0.62 -18.30 -4.09
C LEU A 848 -0.75 -18.17 -4.77
N LYS A 849 -0.97 -18.89 -5.87
CA LYS A 849 -2.24 -18.89 -6.61
C LYS A 849 -3.05 -20.14 -6.28
N THR A 850 -4.34 -19.98 -6.01
CA THR A 850 -5.25 -21.13 -5.85
C THR A 850 -5.63 -21.75 -7.18
N ASP A 851 -5.82 -23.07 -7.19
CA ASP A 851 -6.30 -23.84 -8.34
C ASP A 851 -7.79 -23.56 -8.64
N SER A 852 -8.34 -24.21 -9.66
CA SER A 852 -9.78 -24.11 -9.99
C SER A 852 -10.71 -24.63 -8.88
N CYS A 853 -10.20 -25.41 -7.93
CA CYS A 853 -10.90 -25.89 -6.74
C CYS A 853 -10.66 -25.00 -5.51
N GLY A 854 -10.01 -23.85 -5.67
CA GLY A 854 -9.72 -22.90 -4.61
C GLY A 854 -8.63 -23.37 -3.65
N ARG A 855 -7.85 -24.39 -4.02
CA ARG A 855 -6.82 -24.99 -3.17
C ARG A 855 -5.43 -24.51 -3.55
N ALA A 856 -4.56 -24.38 -2.56
CA ALA A 856 -3.13 -24.33 -2.77
C ALA A 856 -2.40 -25.07 -1.65
N THR A 857 -1.30 -25.71 -1.99
CA THR A 857 -0.45 -26.45 -1.05
C THR A 857 0.97 -25.92 -1.19
N ILE A 858 1.61 -25.62 -0.07
CA ILE A 858 3.01 -25.23 -0.04
C ILE A 858 3.77 -26.01 1.02
N GLU A 859 4.97 -26.41 0.65
CA GLU A 859 5.87 -27.16 1.51
C GLU A 859 7.05 -26.28 1.90
N PHE A 860 7.51 -26.42 3.14
CA PHE A 860 8.68 -25.71 3.64
C PHE A 860 9.45 -26.54 4.66
N TYR A 861 10.63 -26.05 5.00
CA TYR A 861 11.49 -26.66 5.99
C TYR A 861 11.77 -25.68 7.13
N ASN A 862 11.60 -26.15 8.37
CA ASN A 862 11.88 -25.37 9.58
C ASN A 862 13.38 -25.08 9.73
N GLY A 863 13.70 -24.03 10.47
CA GLY A 863 15.07 -23.78 10.95
C GLY A 863 15.38 -24.54 12.24
N ASP A 864 16.53 -24.25 12.83
CA ASP A 864 16.96 -24.69 14.16
C ASP A 864 16.44 -23.79 15.30
N VAL A 865 15.80 -22.66 14.96
CA VAL A 865 15.21 -21.75 15.95
C VAL A 865 13.93 -22.37 16.50
N LYS A 866 13.96 -22.74 17.77
CA LYS A 866 12.80 -23.27 18.49
C LYS A 866 11.88 -22.15 18.92
N GLY A 867 10.59 -22.47 19.07
CA GLY A 867 9.59 -21.52 19.55
C GLY A 867 8.34 -21.49 18.69
N ARG A 868 7.58 -20.39 18.81
CA ARG A 868 6.28 -20.23 18.13
C ARG A 868 6.49 -19.54 16.79
N TYR A 869 5.90 -20.13 15.75
CA TYR A 869 5.89 -19.60 14.40
C TYR A 869 4.46 -19.21 14.02
N LEU A 870 4.35 -18.05 13.38
CA LEU A 870 3.13 -17.54 12.76
C LEU A 870 3.17 -17.82 11.26
N VAL A 871 2.10 -18.44 10.76
CA VAL A 871 1.77 -18.53 9.35
C VAL A 871 0.78 -17.41 9.06
N ASN A 872 1.19 -16.44 8.27
CA ASN A 872 0.36 -15.29 7.89
C ASN A 872 0.09 -15.35 6.38
N VAL A 873 -1.20 -15.41 6.02
CA VAL A 873 -1.66 -15.50 4.63
C VAL A 873 -2.49 -14.27 4.31
N GLN A 874 -2.12 -13.54 3.27
CA GLN A 874 -2.86 -12.36 2.82
C GLN A 874 -3.02 -12.37 1.31
N GLY A 875 -4.06 -11.71 0.80
CA GLY A 875 -4.16 -11.41 -0.61
C GLY A 875 -5.51 -10.95 -1.09
N VAL A 876 -5.75 -11.13 -2.38
CA VAL A 876 -6.96 -10.65 -3.06
C VAL A 876 -7.56 -11.74 -3.93
N SER A 877 -8.87 -11.67 -4.11
CA SER A 877 -9.64 -12.46 -5.06
C SER A 877 -10.43 -11.56 -6.00
N ASP A 878 -10.51 -11.96 -7.26
CA ASP A 878 -11.27 -11.26 -8.30
C ASP A 878 -12.77 -11.12 -7.98
N LYS A 879 -13.32 -11.99 -7.12
CA LYS A 879 -14.76 -12.04 -6.81
C LYS A 879 -15.10 -11.73 -5.35
N GLU A 880 -14.27 -12.16 -4.41
CA GLU A 880 -14.59 -12.09 -2.96
C GLU A 880 -13.77 -11.02 -2.21
N GLY A 881 -12.99 -10.20 -2.93
CA GLY A 881 -12.26 -9.06 -2.35
C GLY A 881 -11.01 -9.46 -1.57
N LEU A 882 -10.86 -8.93 -0.35
CA LEU A 882 -9.65 -9.04 0.47
C LEU A 882 -9.63 -10.35 1.29
N ILE A 883 -8.47 -10.99 1.36
CA ILE A 883 -8.25 -12.27 2.04
C ILE A 883 -7.17 -12.10 3.11
N PHE A 884 -7.46 -12.59 4.31
CA PHE A 884 -6.51 -12.69 5.43
C PHE A 884 -6.82 -13.92 6.27
N GLU A 885 -5.78 -14.68 6.63
CA GLU A 885 -5.89 -15.81 7.56
C GLU A 885 -4.56 -16.05 8.29
N GLU A 886 -4.63 -16.52 9.53
CA GLU A 886 -3.44 -16.83 10.34
C GLU A 886 -3.53 -18.19 11.01
N ALA A 887 -2.37 -18.85 11.17
CA ALA A 887 -2.24 -20.05 11.99
C ALA A 887 -0.92 -20.05 12.73
N ASN A 888 -0.84 -20.80 13.83
CA ASN A 888 0.37 -20.90 14.64
C ASN A 888 0.78 -22.35 14.86
N PHE A 889 2.08 -22.61 14.89
CA PHE A 889 2.66 -23.89 15.31
C PHE A 889 3.92 -23.68 16.14
N VAL A 890 4.43 -24.75 16.75
CA VAL A 890 5.63 -24.73 17.59
C VAL A 890 6.71 -25.61 16.99
N VAL A 891 7.94 -25.12 16.90
CA VAL A 891 9.13 -25.92 16.57
C VAL A 891 9.85 -26.32 17.86
N ARG A 892 10.16 -27.61 18.02
CA ARG A 892 10.85 -28.20 19.19
C ARG A 892 12.17 -28.85 18.85
#